data_AF-A0A6P6G6S4-F1
#
_entry.id   AF-A0A6P6G6S4-F1
#
_cell.length_a   1.000
_cell.length_b   1.000
_cell.length_c   1.000
_cell.angle_alpha   90.00
_cell.angle_beta   90.00
_cell.angle_gamma   90.00
#
_symmetry.space_group_name_H-M   'P 1'
#
loop_
_entity.id
_entity.type
_entity.pdbx_description
1 polymer ?
#
loop_
_entity_poly.entity_id
_entity_poly.type
_entity_poly.pdbx_seq_one_letter_code
_entity_poly.pdbx_strand_id
1 'polypeptide(L)'
;MRTPRILGIYMPPSVQYIVAVLSVLRNGEAFLPLDPSWPKQRVLSVMASSNVHLVIACASPFGMNPKSPTWLVDCSACPVLWFSMEQGDDDDDDGVAGDFANLDWPCESGNQRLFCYLMYTSGSTGKPKGVCGTEQDKNKKNLNFSDLNIGLLNRFWWMQELYPLSGEERLLFKTSISFIDHLQEFLSAILTGSTLVVPPFNVLKQNMLAVVDFIQAYSINRLTAVPSLMRAVLPTLKGRYEMRIPNSLKLLVLSGETLSLSLWEMLSKILPGTNILNLYGSTEVSGDCTYFDCKRLPKILESEPLTSVPIGIPIANCDVVLVGEDDLPDHGEIYVAGLCNSVGYYNDSTFISLDYVNLSQDNTSCSSDIKHGSQLLFRTGDYATRLQGGDLVFLGRRDRTIKRNGQRIALEEIEDTLRGHPDVVDASVISKRQGETILLVAFIILKEGRSNEGFRSNIKSWMVDKLPLAMIPNQFTFTKSFPLSSTGKVNYELLASSTFLVKHVQDKIAEVGNGNLLQAFCNVLMVEEVADDDDFFLMGGNSISAAHLSHDLGVDMRMLYCFPSPSKLYGTLLERKDLDVLNDAKWEMNLEKGKRNMFHAVDTPNPAKVESEGRLLRALRGENKNHDIISKHLKLDSRVSLILEGLRSTNGFSWNSNSIPMSCSFSRCNKVMYEGEYRVNDAHLATCAEIPRSRTVLMEELWKVSMGSCVDASPLIVFKGLDIFLFIGSHSHEFMCVDARRIWFSGSVQWKIKLEGRVECSAAIVGDFSQVVVGCYKGKIYFLDSSNGNILWSFQASSEVKSQPLVDISRQLIWCGSHDHNLYVLDYKNRCCVYNVPCGGSIYGSPVIDELNNTLYVASTSGRMTAISIKALPFNILWMHELEAPVFGSLAINSSTGSVVCCLVDGHVIVFDSSGSIVWKYKISGNIFAGACISSALPSQVVICSRNGNVYSFEVETGNKVWKYDVGDPIIASAYVDDHLYLSSQRLLCVCSGSGSIRLLGVGVELNNNDNVVELARIDLQGDIFSSPVMIGGRIFVGCRDDHVHCIHVKL
;
A
#
# COMPACT_ATOMS: atom_id res chain seq x y z
N MET A 1 -44.59 -14.59 -12.83
CA MET A 1 -43.22 -14.35 -12.32
C MET A 1 -42.81 -15.50 -11.39
N ARG A 2 -41.58 -16.01 -11.54
CA ARG A 2 -40.95 -17.02 -10.66
C ARG A 2 -40.11 -16.35 -9.57
N THR A 3 -39.91 -17.04 -8.45
CA THR A 3 -38.77 -16.74 -7.57
C THR A 3 -37.47 -17.08 -8.33
N PRO A 4 -36.55 -16.12 -8.52
CA PRO A 4 -35.22 -16.41 -9.04
C PRO A 4 -34.38 -17.16 -7.99
N ARG A 5 -33.36 -17.89 -8.45
CA ARG A 5 -32.25 -18.33 -7.62
C ARG A 5 -31.39 -17.10 -7.29
N ILE A 6 -30.82 -17.08 -6.08
CA ILE A 6 -29.94 -15.99 -5.64
C ILE A 6 -28.50 -16.44 -5.82
N LEU A 7 -27.75 -15.68 -6.63
CA LEU A 7 -26.33 -15.93 -6.90
C LEU A 7 -25.50 -14.83 -6.22
N GLY A 8 -24.62 -15.22 -5.31
CA GLY A 8 -23.69 -14.31 -4.64
C GLY A 8 -22.59 -13.86 -5.59
N ILE A 9 -22.15 -12.61 -5.51
CA ILE A 9 -21.03 -12.09 -6.28
C ILE A 9 -20.01 -11.50 -5.31
N TYR A 10 -18.92 -12.23 -5.08
CA TYR A 10 -17.84 -11.89 -4.14
C TYR A 10 -16.59 -11.39 -4.89
N MET A 11 -16.58 -10.09 -5.21
CA MET A 11 -15.44 -9.40 -5.82
C MET A 11 -15.61 -7.87 -5.69
N PRO A 12 -14.53 -7.07 -5.69
CA PRO A 12 -14.63 -5.61 -5.63
C PRO A 12 -15.15 -5.03 -6.97
N PRO A 13 -15.56 -3.74 -7.01
CA PRO A 13 -15.73 -2.98 -8.25
C PRO A 13 -14.60 -3.23 -9.24
N SER A 14 -14.98 -3.78 -10.39
CA SER A 14 -14.09 -4.34 -11.42
C SER A 14 -14.88 -4.60 -12.71
N VAL A 15 -14.20 -4.88 -13.82
CA VAL A 15 -14.86 -5.31 -15.07
C VAL A 15 -15.51 -6.69 -14.86
N GLN A 16 -14.84 -7.57 -14.12
CA GLN A 16 -15.30 -8.91 -13.78
C GLN A 16 -16.59 -8.89 -12.96
N TYR A 17 -16.75 -7.91 -12.05
CA TYR A 17 -18.00 -7.70 -11.32
C TYR A 17 -19.18 -7.41 -12.28
N ILE A 18 -18.96 -6.54 -13.26
CA ILE A 18 -19.97 -6.18 -14.27
C ILE A 18 -20.32 -7.42 -15.12
N VAL A 19 -19.32 -8.17 -15.59
CA VAL A 19 -19.54 -9.42 -16.36
C VAL A 19 -20.29 -10.47 -15.54
N ALA A 20 -19.98 -10.62 -14.25
CA ALA A 20 -20.69 -11.52 -13.35
C ALA A 20 -22.17 -11.09 -13.17
N VAL A 21 -22.43 -9.80 -12.90
CA VAL A 21 -23.82 -9.30 -12.77
C VAL A 21 -24.60 -9.51 -14.06
N LEU A 22 -24.06 -9.12 -15.22
CA LEU A 22 -24.72 -9.32 -16.51
C LEU A 22 -24.97 -10.80 -16.81
N SER A 23 -24.05 -11.70 -16.45
CA SER A 23 -24.22 -13.15 -16.60
C SER A 23 -25.35 -13.71 -15.74
N VAL A 24 -25.49 -13.28 -14.48
CA VAL A 24 -26.62 -13.66 -13.61
C VAL A 24 -27.94 -13.11 -14.16
N LEU A 25 -27.94 -11.85 -14.60
CA LEU A 25 -29.10 -11.21 -15.20
C LEU A 25 -29.51 -11.90 -16.52
N ARG A 26 -28.56 -12.37 -17.34
CA ARG A 26 -28.83 -13.14 -18.57
C ARG A 26 -29.55 -14.45 -18.30
N ASN A 27 -29.25 -15.12 -17.18
CA ASN A 27 -29.82 -16.43 -16.83
C ASN A 27 -31.24 -16.34 -16.22
N GLY A 28 -31.86 -15.16 -16.18
CA GLY A 28 -33.17 -14.97 -15.55
C GLY A 28 -33.17 -15.10 -14.02
N GLU A 29 -32.00 -15.10 -13.39
CA GLU A 29 -31.82 -15.22 -11.93
C GLU A 29 -31.61 -13.85 -11.26
N ALA A 30 -31.30 -13.81 -9.96
CA ALA A 30 -31.02 -12.58 -9.23
C ALA A 30 -29.64 -12.60 -8.58
N PHE A 31 -28.94 -11.47 -8.58
CA PHE A 31 -27.62 -11.34 -7.97
C PHE A 31 -27.67 -10.71 -6.57
N LEU A 32 -26.69 -11.08 -5.75
CA LEU A 32 -26.45 -10.56 -4.40
C LEU A 32 -24.99 -10.12 -4.29
N PRO A 33 -24.69 -8.81 -4.22
CA PRO A 33 -23.33 -8.35 -3.95
C PRO A 33 -22.88 -8.78 -2.55
N LEU A 34 -21.73 -9.45 -2.47
CA LEU A 34 -21.05 -9.83 -1.24
C LEU A 34 -19.74 -9.04 -1.17
N ASP A 35 -19.80 -7.83 -0.62
CA ASP A 35 -18.68 -6.88 -0.64
C ASP A 35 -17.46 -7.45 0.13
N PRO A 36 -16.28 -7.62 -0.52
CA PRO A 36 -15.08 -8.16 0.13
C PRO A 36 -14.51 -7.28 1.26
N SER A 37 -15.06 -6.10 1.50
CA SER A 37 -14.74 -5.28 2.68
C SER A 37 -15.55 -5.61 3.94
N TRP A 38 -16.59 -6.44 3.84
CA TRP A 38 -17.36 -6.91 5.01
C TRP A 38 -16.58 -7.98 5.81
N PRO A 39 -16.75 -8.05 7.14
CA PRO A 39 -16.19 -9.14 7.95
C PRO A 39 -16.72 -10.51 7.52
N LYS A 40 -15.89 -11.56 7.61
CA LYS A 40 -16.24 -12.95 7.26
C LYS A 40 -17.59 -13.39 7.85
N GLN A 41 -17.85 -13.07 9.12
CA GLN A 41 -19.07 -13.48 9.80
C GLN A 41 -20.32 -12.79 9.23
N ARG A 42 -20.21 -11.55 8.72
CA ARG A 42 -21.31 -10.86 8.03
C ARG A 42 -21.60 -11.51 6.68
N VAL A 43 -20.58 -11.81 5.88
CA VAL A 43 -20.74 -12.45 4.57
C VAL A 43 -21.45 -13.81 4.72
N LEU A 44 -21.02 -14.65 5.66
CA LEU A 44 -21.66 -15.95 5.93
C LEU A 44 -23.10 -15.81 6.44
N SER A 45 -23.39 -14.82 7.30
CA SER A 45 -24.75 -14.55 7.78
C SER A 45 -25.71 -14.08 6.66
N VAL A 46 -25.21 -13.24 5.75
CA VAL A 46 -25.94 -12.80 4.54
C VAL A 46 -26.18 -13.99 3.61
N MET A 47 -25.15 -14.79 3.32
CA MET A 47 -25.28 -15.99 2.46
C MET A 47 -26.29 -17.00 3.00
N ALA A 48 -26.27 -17.27 4.30
CA ALA A 48 -27.21 -18.18 4.95
C ALA A 48 -28.66 -17.69 4.87
N SER A 49 -28.91 -16.42 5.25
CA SER A 49 -30.27 -15.84 5.21
C SER A 49 -30.81 -15.60 3.79
N SER A 50 -29.93 -15.55 2.79
CA SER A 50 -30.30 -15.45 1.36
C SER A 50 -30.54 -16.79 0.67
N ASN A 51 -30.20 -17.93 1.29
CA ASN A 51 -30.18 -19.24 0.62
C ASN A 51 -29.45 -19.20 -0.74
N VAL A 52 -28.21 -18.69 -0.74
CA VAL A 52 -27.41 -18.49 -1.96
C VAL A 52 -27.14 -19.84 -2.65
N HIS A 53 -27.41 -19.92 -3.96
CA HIS A 53 -27.29 -21.16 -4.73
C HIS A 53 -25.90 -21.39 -5.34
N LEU A 54 -25.17 -20.30 -5.60
CA LEU A 54 -23.81 -20.28 -6.16
C LEU A 54 -23.16 -18.94 -5.76
N VAL A 55 -21.88 -18.93 -5.43
CA VAL A 55 -21.10 -17.69 -5.33
C VAL A 55 -20.16 -17.58 -6.52
N ILE A 56 -20.24 -16.51 -7.30
CA ILE A 56 -19.26 -16.15 -8.31
C ILE A 56 -18.19 -15.29 -7.62
N ALA A 57 -16.95 -15.79 -7.58
CA ALA A 57 -15.80 -15.10 -7.02
C ALA A 57 -14.73 -14.88 -8.09
N CYS A 58 -13.99 -13.78 -8.02
CA CYS A 58 -12.97 -13.45 -9.01
C CYS A 58 -11.59 -13.95 -8.55
N ALA A 59 -10.88 -14.68 -9.42
CA ALA A 59 -9.52 -15.16 -9.14
C ALA A 59 -8.52 -14.00 -9.12
N SER A 60 -8.56 -13.13 -10.15
CA SER A 60 -7.88 -11.84 -10.15
C SER A 60 -8.70 -10.78 -10.90
N PRO A 61 -9.04 -9.64 -10.26
CA PRO A 61 -9.69 -8.53 -10.95
C PRO A 61 -8.76 -7.72 -11.88
N PHE A 62 -7.44 -7.73 -11.66
CA PHE A 62 -6.48 -6.80 -12.30
C PHE A 62 -5.03 -7.34 -12.33
N GLY A 63 -4.79 -8.63 -12.57
CA GLY A 63 -3.45 -9.25 -12.53
C GLY A 63 -2.76 -9.30 -11.15
N MET A 64 -3.33 -8.65 -10.13
CA MET A 64 -2.98 -8.81 -8.72
C MET A 64 -3.75 -10.00 -8.15
N ASN A 65 -3.11 -10.90 -7.41
CA ASN A 65 -3.81 -11.96 -6.68
C ASN A 65 -4.24 -11.47 -5.29
N PRO A 66 -5.49 -11.01 -5.06
CA PRO A 66 -6.07 -11.15 -3.73
C PRO A 66 -6.11 -12.65 -3.43
N LYS A 67 -5.61 -13.08 -2.26
CA LYS A 67 -5.71 -14.48 -1.86
C LYS A 67 -7.19 -14.90 -1.95
N SER A 68 -7.52 -15.76 -2.90
CA SER A 68 -8.85 -16.34 -3.05
C SER A 68 -9.26 -16.90 -1.68
N PRO A 69 -10.29 -16.36 -1.01
CA PRO A 69 -10.62 -16.77 0.35
C PRO A 69 -10.99 -18.25 0.38
N THR A 70 -10.06 -19.11 0.80
CA THR A 70 -10.32 -20.55 0.96
C THR A 70 -11.54 -20.75 1.85
N TRP A 71 -11.69 -19.93 2.90
CA TRP A 71 -12.84 -19.96 3.79
C TRP A 71 -14.19 -19.79 3.09
N LEU A 72 -14.25 -19.16 1.91
CA LEU A 72 -15.47 -19.04 1.13
C LEU A 72 -15.87 -20.38 0.51
N VAL A 73 -14.91 -21.28 0.27
CA VAL A 73 -15.15 -22.68 -0.06
C VAL A 73 -15.36 -23.48 1.23
N ASP A 74 -14.45 -23.37 2.21
CA ASP A 74 -14.44 -24.16 3.45
C ASP A 74 -15.67 -23.95 4.35
N CYS A 75 -16.35 -22.80 4.25
CA CYS A 75 -17.47 -22.41 5.12
C CYS A 75 -18.77 -22.11 4.36
N SER A 76 -18.83 -22.30 3.04
CA SER A 76 -20.07 -22.11 2.28
C SER A 76 -20.88 -23.40 2.21
N ALA A 77 -22.21 -23.28 2.30
CA ALA A 77 -23.14 -24.37 2.06
C ALA A 77 -23.46 -24.57 0.56
N CYS A 78 -22.94 -23.69 -0.31
CA CYS A 78 -23.18 -23.70 -1.76
C CYS A 78 -21.87 -23.54 -2.56
N PRO A 79 -21.83 -24.02 -3.83
CA PRO A 79 -20.63 -24.00 -4.65
C PRO A 79 -20.09 -22.58 -4.89
N VAL A 80 -18.78 -22.49 -5.14
CA VAL A 80 -18.08 -21.27 -5.52
C VAL A 80 -17.50 -21.44 -6.93
N LEU A 81 -17.97 -20.63 -7.87
CA LEU A 81 -17.40 -20.51 -9.21
C LEU A 81 -16.30 -19.45 -9.20
N TRP A 82 -15.06 -19.87 -9.47
CA TRP A 82 -13.95 -18.95 -9.69
C TRP A 82 -13.92 -18.50 -11.14
N PHE A 83 -13.93 -17.19 -11.34
CA PHE A 83 -13.96 -16.54 -12.66
C PHE A 83 -12.69 -15.73 -12.89
N SER A 84 -12.14 -15.83 -14.10
CA SER A 84 -11.06 -14.98 -14.62
C SER A 84 -11.38 -14.55 -16.05
N MET A 85 -10.88 -13.39 -16.46
CA MET A 85 -10.88 -12.92 -17.86
C MET A 85 -9.61 -13.37 -18.62
N GLU A 86 -8.66 -14.01 -17.92
CA GLU A 86 -7.34 -14.40 -18.45
C GLU A 86 -7.29 -15.88 -18.90
N GLN A 87 -8.36 -16.65 -18.65
CA GLN A 87 -8.52 -17.99 -19.22
C GLN A 87 -9.11 -17.86 -20.63
N GLY A 88 -8.27 -18.05 -21.65
CA GLY A 88 -8.69 -18.22 -23.04
C GLY A 88 -8.24 -19.60 -23.54
N ASP A 89 -9.21 -20.36 -24.07
CA ASP A 89 -9.08 -21.32 -25.17
C ASP A 89 -7.87 -22.30 -25.17
N ASP A 90 -7.48 -22.85 -24.01
CA ASP A 90 -6.51 -23.97 -23.88
C ASP A 90 -7.20 -25.36 -23.72
N ASP A 91 -8.51 -25.42 -23.47
CA ASP A 91 -9.29 -26.68 -23.38
C ASP A 91 -9.72 -27.18 -24.78
N ASP A 92 -8.74 -27.58 -25.60
CA ASP A 92 -8.94 -28.10 -26.97
C ASP A 92 -9.16 -29.63 -26.98
N ASP A 93 -10.22 -30.12 -26.31
CA ASP A 93 -10.79 -31.46 -26.58
C ASP A 93 -12.29 -31.58 -26.18
N ASP A 94 -12.99 -32.54 -26.81
CA ASP A 94 -14.36 -33.00 -26.54
C ASP A 94 -15.54 -31.97 -26.54
N GLY A 95 -15.78 -31.38 -27.71
CA GLY A 95 -17.08 -31.66 -28.35
C GLY A 95 -18.27 -30.69 -28.16
N VAL A 96 -18.10 -29.47 -27.64
CA VAL A 96 -19.19 -28.44 -27.57
C VAL A 96 -18.86 -27.16 -28.36
N ALA A 97 -18.24 -27.30 -29.53
CA ALA A 97 -18.11 -26.23 -30.53
C ALA A 97 -19.44 -25.98 -31.29
N GLY A 98 -20.54 -25.71 -30.56
CA GLY A 98 -21.89 -25.58 -31.09
C GLY A 98 -22.57 -24.26 -30.72
N ASP A 99 -23.08 -23.54 -31.73
CA ASP A 99 -24.10 -22.48 -31.64
C ASP A 99 -23.89 -21.31 -30.65
N PHE A 100 -22.66 -21.01 -30.23
CA PHE A 100 -22.34 -19.75 -29.53
C PHE A 100 -22.76 -18.48 -30.30
N ALA A 101 -22.98 -18.58 -31.61
CA ALA A 101 -23.53 -17.51 -32.46
C ALA A 101 -25.03 -17.21 -32.22
N ASN A 102 -25.80 -18.15 -31.65
CA ASN A 102 -27.23 -17.99 -31.33
C ASN A 102 -27.48 -17.70 -29.84
N LEU A 103 -26.51 -17.07 -29.17
CA LEU A 103 -26.71 -16.55 -27.82
C LEU A 103 -27.51 -15.24 -27.87
N ASP A 104 -28.84 -15.36 -27.94
CA ASP A 104 -29.79 -14.25 -27.95
C ASP A 104 -29.72 -13.36 -26.70
N TRP A 105 -30.06 -12.08 -26.87
CA TRP A 105 -30.09 -11.08 -25.79
C TRP A 105 -31.22 -10.05 -25.99
N PRO A 106 -32.16 -9.87 -25.04
CA PRO A 106 -32.45 -10.69 -23.86
C PRO A 106 -33.43 -11.85 -24.18
N CYS A 107 -33.61 -12.73 -23.20
CA CYS A 107 -34.45 -13.93 -23.24
C CYS A 107 -35.82 -13.79 -23.95
N GLU A 108 -35.97 -14.37 -25.15
CA GLU A 108 -37.29 -14.75 -25.68
C GLU A 108 -37.91 -15.92 -24.87
N SER A 109 -37.08 -16.66 -24.13
CA SER A 109 -37.52 -17.62 -23.11
C SER A 109 -38.19 -16.89 -21.95
N GLY A 110 -39.53 -16.75 -22.02
CA GLY A 110 -40.40 -15.90 -21.19
C GLY A 110 -40.52 -16.21 -19.68
N ASN A 111 -39.43 -16.62 -19.02
CA ASN A 111 -39.34 -16.90 -17.58
C ASN A 111 -39.24 -15.60 -16.76
N GLN A 112 -40.30 -14.80 -16.71
CA GLN A 112 -40.39 -13.59 -15.87
C GLN A 112 -39.93 -13.88 -14.42
N ARG A 113 -38.94 -13.15 -13.89
CA ARG A 113 -38.51 -13.20 -12.48
C ARG A 113 -39.26 -12.19 -11.62
N LEU A 114 -39.42 -12.48 -10.32
CA LEU A 114 -40.05 -11.56 -9.35
C LEU A 114 -39.16 -10.35 -9.03
N PHE A 115 -37.85 -10.57 -8.93
CA PHE A 115 -36.83 -9.57 -8.64
C PHE A 115 -35.54 -9.95 -9.39
N CYS A 116 -34.60 -9.02 -9.55
CA CYS A 116 -33.33 -9.25 -10.25
C CYS A 116 -32.08 -8.96 -9.40
N TYR A 117 -32.25 -8.33 -8.24
CA TYR A 117 -31.18 -8.15 -7.26
C TYR A 117 -31.68 -8.25 -5.82
N LEU A 118 -30.76 -8.60 -4.92
CA LEU A 118 -30.96 -8.61 -3.47
C LEU A 118 -29.91 -7.72 -2.80
N MET A 119 -30.29 -6.55 -2.30
CA MET A 119 -29.37 -5.60 -1.62
C MET A 119 -29.58 -5.64 -0.11
N TYR A 120 -28.51 -5.86 0.66
CA TYR A 120 -28.60 -5.92 2.12
C TYR A 120 -28.38 -4.56 2.80
N THR A 121 -29.32 -4.16 3.67
CA THR A 121 -29.27 -2.94 4.48
C THR A 121 -29.23 -3.26 5.98
N SER A 122 -28.87 -2.28 6.82
CA SER A 122 -28.92 -2.44 8.28
C SER A 122 -30.36 -2.54 8.77
N GLY A 123 -30.68 -3.50 9.64
CA GLY A 123 -32.04 -3.70 10.11
C GLY A 123 -32.31 -3.13 11.50
N SER A 124 -33.42 -2.40 11.64
CA SER A 124 -33.99 -1.96 12.93
C SER A 124 -34.36 -3.11 13.89
N THR A 125 -34.33 -4.36 13.40
CA THR A 125 -34.54 -5.60 14.16
C THR A 125 -33.23 -6.31 14.51
N GLY A 126 -32.11 -5.56 14.59
CA GLY A 126 -30.79 -6.07 14.98
C GLY A 126 -30.09 -7.00 13.95
N LYS A 127 -30.76 -7.32 12.83
CA LYS A 127 -30.26 -8.21 11.78
C LYS A 127 -30.32 -7.52 10.40
N PRO A 128 -29.31 -7.68 9.53
CA PRO A 128 -29.35 -7.17 8.16
C PRO A 128 -30.57 -7.66 7.37
N LYS A 129 -31.17 -6.78 6.56
CA LYS A 129 -32.38 -7.07 5.75
C LYS A 129 -32.05 -7.04 4.25
N GLY A 130 -32.40 -8.10 3.52
CA GLY A 130 -32.23 -8.16 2.05
C GLY A 130 -33.43 -7.60 1.29
N VAL A 131 -33.25 -6.52 0.53
CA VAL A 131 -34.27 -5.85 -0.29
C VAL A 131 -34.33 -6.44 -1.70
N CYS A 132 -35.50 -6.95 -2.11
CA CYS A 132 -35.72 -7.59 -3.42
C CYS A 132 -36.17 -6.57 -4.48
N GLY A 133 -35.28 -6.11 -5.35
CA GLY A 133 -35.57 -5.05 -6.33
C GLY A 133 -35.65 -5.49 -7.80
N THR A 134 -36.13 -4.59 -8.65
CA THR A 134 -36.73 -4.95 -9.95
C THR A 134 -36.15 -4.19 -11.15
N GLU A 135 -36.30 -4.81 -12.33
CA GLU A 135 -35.79 -4.31 -13.62
C GLU A 135 -36.92 -3.91 -14.57
N GLN A 136 -37.84 -4.83 -14.89
CA GLN A 136 -38.78 -4.70 -16.01
C GLN A 136 -39.89 -5.78 -15.95
N ASP A 137 -41.11 -5.43 -16.39
CA ASP A 137 -42.00 -6.35 -17.10
C ASP A 137 -42.44 -5.67 -18.42
N LYS A 138 -42.76 -6.46 -19.44
CA LYS A 138 -43.27 -5.99 -20.75
C LYS A 138 -44.42 -6.81 -21.32
N ASN A 139 -44.91 -7.85 -20.64
CA ASN A 139 -45.92 -8.78 -21.20
C ASN A 139 -47.09 -9.10 -20.26
N LYS A 140 -47.88 -8.07 -19.93
CA LYS A 140 -49.22 -8.23 -19.33
C LYS A 140 -50.17 -7.11 -19.79
N LYS A 141 -50.92 -7.34 -20.88
CA LYS A 141 -51.83 -6.34 -21.49
C LYS A 141 -53.08 -5.97 -20.65
N ASN A 142 -53.34 -6.67 -19.54
CA ASN A 142 -54.60 -6.63 -18.79
C ASN A 142 -54.43 -6.41 -17.27
N LEU A 143 -53.42 -5.64 -16.83
CA LEU A 143 -53.28 -5.19 -15.44
C LEU A 143 -53.05 -3.67 -15.42
N ASN A 144 -53.27 -3.03 -14.28
CA ASN A 144 -53.20 -1.58 -14.16
C ASN A 144 -51.74 -1.12 -14.07
N PHE A 145 -51.50 0.17 -14.34
CA PHE A 145 -50.16 0.77 -14.29
C PHE A 145 -49.52 0.70 -12.88
N SER A 146 -50.35 0.50 -11.84
CA SER A 146 -49.95 0.25 -10.45
C SER A 146 -49.28 -1.10 -10.20
N ASP A 147 -49.41 -2.06 -11.13
CA ASP A 147 -49.01 -3.46 -10.92
C ASP A 147 -47.62 -3.78 -11.53
N LEU A 148 -46.83 -2.76 -11.87
CA LEU A 148 -45.63 -2.84 -12.71
C LEU A 148 -44.37 -2.31 -11.99
N ASN A 149 -43.58 -3.20 -11.37
CA ASN A 149 -42.35 -2.79 -10.68
C ASN A 149 -41.14 -2.82 -11.63
N ILE A 150 -40.56 -1.65 -11.94
CA ILE A 150 -39.48 -1.49 -12.94
C ILE A 150 -38.36 -0.53 -12.46
N GLY A 151 -38.10 -0.51 -11.15
CA GLY A 151 -37.54 0.66 -10.46
C GLY A 151 -36.19 1.16 -10.97
N LEU A 152 -35.24 0.26 -11.27
CA LEU A 152 -33.95 0.66 -11.85
C LEU A 152 -34.09 1.31 -13.23
N LEU A 153 -34.93 0.73 -14.09
CA LEU A 153 -35.13 1.18 -15.46
C LEU A 153 -35.88 2.52 -15.50
N ASN A 154 -36.81 2.72 -14.57
CA ASN A 154 -37.47 4.01 -14.35
C ASN A 154 -36.48 5.10 -13.91
N ARG A 155 -35.61 4.81 -12.92
CA ARG A 155 -34.54 5.73 -12.46
C ARG A 155 -33.58 6.10 -13.60
N PHE A 156 -33.19 5.12 -14.43
CA PHE A 156 -32.35 5.35 -15.60
C PHE A 156 -33.04 6.22 -16.66
N TRP A 157 -34.27 5.88 -17.08
CA TRP A 157 -34.99 6.64 -18.10
C TRP A 157 -35.27 8.09 -17.68
N TRP A 158 -35.70 8.31 -16.44
CA TRP A 158 -35.89 9.66 -15.89
C TRP A 158 -34.59 10.48 -15.95
N MET A 159 -33.45 9.89 -15.55
CA MET A 159 -32.17 10.58 -15.60
C MET A 159 -31.70 10.85 -17.05
N GLN A 160 -31.97 9.92 -17.97
CA GLN A 160 -31.63 10.07 -19.39
C GLN A 160 -32.53 11.09 -20.12
N GLU A 161 -33.77 11.29 -19.67
CA GLU A 161 -34.70 12.28 -20.21
C GLU A 161 -34.29 13.71 -19.80
N LEU A 162 -34.06 13.95 -18.50
CA LEU A 162 -33.72 15.29 -18.00
C LEU A 162 -32.23 15.67 -18.15
N TYR A 163 -31.34 14.69 -18.08
CA TYR A 163 -29.89 14.87 -18.13
C TYR A 163 -29.26 13.87 -19.10
N PRO A 164 -29.57 13.92 -20.40
CA PRO A 164 -29.14 12.91 -21.38
C PRO A 164 -27.62 12.69 -21.39
N LEU A 165 -27.23 11.43 -21.29
CA LEU A 165 -25.87 10.90 -21.42
C LEU A 165 -25.63 10.43 -22.86
N SER A 166 -24.41 10.63 -23.38
CA SER A 166 -23.98 10.23 -24.72
C SER A 166 -22.66 9.43 -24.69
N GLY A 167 -22.41 8.62 -25.72
CA GLY A 167 -21.28 7.68 -25.78
C GLY A 167 -19.88 8.30 -25.63
N GLU A 168 -19.72 9.59 -25.93
CA GLU A 168 -18.45 10.31 -25.79
C GLU A 168 -18.09 10.67 -24.33
N GLU A 169 -19.08 10.62 -23.43
CA GLU A 169 -18.89 10.96 -22.02
C GLU A 169 -18.26 9.81 -21.21
N ARG A 170 -17.54 10.20 -20.15
CA ARG A 170 -16.82 9.30 -19.26
C ARG A 170 -17.44 9.29 -17.86
N LEU A 171 -17.78 8.09 -17.39
CA LEU A 171 -18.30 7.83 -16.05
C LEU A 171 -17.22 7.17 -15.19
N LEU A 172 -17.36 7.25 -13.87
CA LEU A 172 -16.42 6.67 -12.90
C LEU A 172 -17.15 5.65 -12.01
N PHE A 173 -16.84 4.36 -12.17
CA PHE A 173 -17.35 3.29 -11.30
C PHE A 173 -16.48 3.21 -10.04
N LYS A 174 -16.92 3.88 -8.97
CA LYS A 174 -16.18 4.03 -7.71
C LYS A 174 -17.01 3.75 -6.46
N THR A 175 -18.33 3.62 -6.58
CA THR A 175 -19.21 3.27 -5.47
C THR A 175 -19.05 1.80 -5.10
N SER A 176 -18.99 1.50 -3.80
CA SER A 176 -18.95 0.13 -3.27
C SER A 176 -20.21 -0.63 -3.68
N ILE A 177 -20.05 -1.93 -3.97
CA ILE A 177 -21.17 -2.80 -4.37
C ILE A 177 -22.20 -3.02 -3.24
N SER A 178 -21.89 -2.58 -2.01
CA SER A 178 -22.83 -2.50 -0.89
C SER A 178 -23.95 -1.45 -1.08
N PHE A 179 -23.81 -0.51 -2.02
CA PHE A 179 -24.73 0.61 -2.23
C PHE A 179 -25.43 0.52 -3.59
N ILE A 180 -26.75 0.70 -3.61
CA ILE A 180 -27.58 0.60 -4.82
C ILE A 180 -27.10 1.49 -5.99
N ASP A 181 -26.49 2.64 -5.69
CA ASP A 181 -25.99 3.60 -6.70
C ASP A 181 -24.83 3.08 -7.55
N HIS A 182 -24.15 2.01 -7.13
CA HIS A 182 -23.15 1.37 -7.96
C HIS A 182 -23.75 0.80 -9.26
N LEU A 183 -25.03 0.40 -9.22
CA LEU A 183 -25.77 -0.02 -10.42
C LEU A 183 -25.98 1.16 -11.37
N GLN A 184 -26.33 2.34 -10.85
CA GLN A 184 -26.50 3.54 -11.67
C GLN A 184 -25.18 3.93 -12.36
N GLU A 185 -24.03 3.80 -11.69
CA GLU A 185 -22.71 4.11 -12.27
C GLU A 185 -22.38 3.25 -13.50
N PHE A 186 -22.50 1.92 -13.42
CA PHE A 186 -22.12 1.06 -14.55
C PHE A 186 -23.25 0.80 -15.57
N LEU A 187 -24.51 0.67 -15.14
CA LEU A 187 -25.63 0.45 -16.07
C LEU A 187 -25.84 1.67 -16.97
N SER A 188 -25.69 2.90 -16.44
CA SER A 188 -25.81 4.10 -17.27
C SER A 188 -24.82 4.08 -18.42
N ALA A 189 -23.55 3.71 -18.17
CA ALA A 189 -22.53 3.64 -19.20
C ALA A 189 -22.83 2.58 -20.26
N ILE A 190 -23.25 1.38 -19.86
CA ILE A 190 -23.59 0.29 -20.78
C ILE A 190 -24.80 0.65 -21.64
N LEU A 191 -25.87 1.17 -21.04
CA LEU A 191 -27.14 1.48 -21.71
C LEU A 191 -27.03 2.67 -22.69
N THR A 192 -25.98 3.48 -22.62
CA THR A 192 -25.73 4.61 -23.54
C THR A 192 -24.49 4.43 -24.42
N GLY A 193 -23.76 3.32 -24.29
CA GLY A 193 -22.48 3.10 -24.98
C GLY A 193 -21.37 4.06 -24.56
N SER A 194 -21.43 4.58 -23.33
CA SER A 194 -20.47 5.54 -22.77
C SER A 194 -19.26 4.85 -22.12
N THR A 195 -18.14 5.57 -22.03
CA THR A 195 -16.91 5.01 -21.46
C THR A 195 -16.99 4.94 -19.93
N LEU A 196 -16.85 3.75 -19.36
CA LEU A 196 -16.77 3.55 -17.91
C LEU A 196 -15.31 3.38 -17.46
N VAL A 197 -14.83 4.29 -16.63
CA VAL A 197 -13.53 4.18 -15.96
C VAL A 197 -13.73 3.45 -14.63
N VAL A 198 -13.00 2.35 -14.43
CA VAL A 198 -13.07 1.53 -13.21
C VAL A 198 -11.72 1.59 -12.49
N PRO A 199 -11.56 2.44 -11.45
CA PRO A 199 -10.33 2.51 -10.68
C PRO A 199 -10.04 1.22 -9.90
N PRO A 200 -8.76 0.90 -9.61
CA PRO A 200 -8.41 -0.12 -8.63
C PRO A 200 -9.03 0.22 -7.26
N PHE A 201 -10.03 -0.56 -6.84
CA PHE A 201 -10.84 -0.23 -5.66
C PHE A 201 -10.03 -0.23 -4.34
N ASN A 202 -8.92 -0.97 -4.30
CA ASN A 202 -7.93 -0.91 -3.21
C ASN A 202 -7.29 0.49 -3.08
N VAL A 203 -6.93 1.14 -4.18
CA VAL A 203 -6.36 2.50 -4.19
C VAL A 203 -7.38 3.51 -3.66
N LEU A 204 -8.63 3.45 -4.10
CA LEU A 204 -9.70 4.32 -3.60
C LEU A 204 -10.00 4.10 -2.11
N LYS A 205 -9.92 2.85 -1.63
CA LYS A 205 -10.09 2.51 -0.21
C LYS A 205 -8.94 3.00 0.66
N GLN A 206 -7.72 3.04 0.13
CA GLN A 206 -6.52 3.52 0.82
C GLN A 206 -6.37 5.05 0.79
N ASN A 207 -6.74 5.68 -0.33
CA ASN A 207 -6.68 7.12 -0.54
C ASN A 207 -7.97 7.63 -1.21
N MET A 208 -8.89 8.17 -0.40
CA MET A 208 -10.14 8.75 -0.88
C MET A 208 -9.93 9.99 -1.77
N LEU A 209 -8.81 10.71 -1.61
CA LEU A 209 -8.47 11.89 -2.41
C LEU A 209 -8.12 11.53 -3.87
N ALA A 210 -7.70 10.28 -4.13
CA ALA A 210 -7.38 9.79 -5.46
C ALA A 210 -8.57 9.86 -6.44
N VAL A 211 -9.82 9.96 -5.95
CA VAL A 211 -10.99 10.26 -6.78
C VAL A 211 -10.78 11.52 -7.63
N VAL A 212 -10.10 12.54 -7.09
CA VAL A 212 -9.77 13.77 -7.83
C VAL A 212 -8.74 13.51 -8.94
N ASP A 213 -7.76 12.65 -8.69
CA ASP A 213 -6.79 12.22 -9.70
C ASP A 213 -7.45 11.46 -10.85
N PHE A 214 -8.39 10.55 -10.56
CA PHE A 214 -9.15 9.87 -11.61
C PHE A 214 -10.06 10.82 -12.41
N ILE A 215 -10.74 11.77 -11.74
CA ILE A 215 -11.55 12.80 -12.41
C ILE A 215 -10.69 13.61 -13.38
N GLN A 216 -9.50 14.03 -12.95
CA GLN A 216 -8.58 14.84 -13.75
C GLN A 216 -7.92 14.05 -14.89
N ALA A 217 -7.35 12.88 -14.59
CA ALA A 217 -6.57 12.09 -15.55
C ALA A 217 -7.44 11.57 -16.70
N TYR A 218 -8.65 11.11 -16.39
CA TYR A 218 -9.58 10.56 -17.38
C TYR A 218 -10.61 11.58 -17.87
N SER A 219 -10.57 12.84 -17.38
CA SER A 219 -11.53 13.90 -17.74
C SER A 219 -13.00 13.43 -17.58
N ILE A 220 -13.32 12.90 -16.40
CA ILE A 220 -14.63 12.36 -16.06
C ILE A 220 -15.71 13.44 -16.21
N ASN A 221 -16.83 13.06 -16.83
CA ASN A 221 -17.96 13.94 -17.12
C ASN A 221 -19.11 13.80 -16.12
N ARG A 222 -19.27 12.63 -15.49
CA ARG A 222 -20.31 12.39 -14.47
C ARG A 222 -19.75 11.69 -13.24
N LEU A 223 -20.13 12.20 -12.07
CA LEU A 223 -19.80 11.62 -10.78
C LEU A 223 -21.06 11.52 -9.93
N THR A 224 -21.41 10.31 -9.49
CA THR A 224 -22.31 10.11 -8.35
C THR A 224 -21.46 10.12 -7.08
N ALA A 225 -21.89 10.77 -6.01
CA ALA A 225 -21.15 10.85 -4.75
C ALA A 225 -22.08 11.03 -3.56
N VAL A 226 -21.54 10.85 -2.35
CA VAL A 226 -22.19 11.26 -1.10
C VAL A 226 -21.63 12.61 -0.66
N PRO A 227 -22.43 13.52 -0.06
CA PRO A 227 -21.98 14.81 0.44
C PRO A 227 -20.70 14.77 1.29
N SER A 228 -20.53 13.77 2.16
CA SER A 228 -19.32 13.56 2.97
C SER A 228 -18.05 13.31 2.14
N LEU A 229 -18.14 12.55 1.04
CA LEU A 229 -17.03 12.33 0.10
C LEU A 229 -16.62 13.65 -0.57
N MET A 230 -17.59 14.42 -1.05
CA MET A 230 -17.31 15.71 -1.71
C MET A 230 -16.69 16.73 -0.75
N ARG A 231 -17.02 16.67 0.55
CA ARG A 231 -16.38 17.47 1.59
C ARG A 231 -14.93 17.04 1.84
N ALA A 232 -14.66 15.73 1.91
CA ALA A 232 -13.32 15.19 2.14
C ALA A 232 -12.34 15.58 1.02
N VAL A 233 -12.78 15.53 -0.25
CA VAL A 233 -11.94 15.91 -1.41
C VAL A 233 -11.91 17.41 -1.68
N LEU A 234 -12.69 18.22 -0.96
CA LEU A 234 -12.84 19.66 -1.19
C LEU A 234 -11.52 20.45 -1.10
N PRO A 235 -10.57 20.17 -0.19
CA PRO A 235 -9.27 20.85 -0.18
C PRO A 235 -8.46 20.55 -1.45
N THR A 236 -8.44 19.29 -1.90
CA THR A 236 -7.75 18.85 -3.12
C THR A 236 -8.37 19.47 -4.38
N LEU A 237 -9.70 19.64 -4.42
CA LEU A 237 -10.39 20.37 -5.49
C LEU A 237 -10.02 21.86 -5.51
N LYS A 238 -9.99 22.52 -4.33
CA LYS A 238 -9.55 23.93 -4.22
C LYS A 238 -8.09 24.12 -4.64
N GLY A 239 -7.19 23.22 -4.23
CA GLY A 239 -5.77 23.28 -4.58
C GLY A 239 -5.44 23.05 -6.06
N ARG A 240 -6.42 22.63 -6.88
CA ARG A 240 -6.25 22.38 -8.33
C ARG A 240 -7.16 23.24 -9.21
N TYR A 241 -7.61 24.39 -8.70
CA TYR A 241 -8.53 25.32 -9.38
C TYR A 241 -8.04 25.78 -10.77
N GLU A 242 -6.72 25.79 -11.02
CA GLU A 242 -6.11 26.16 -12.31
C GLU A 242 -6.06 25.00 -13.34
N MET A 243 -6.55 23.80 -13.00
CA MET A 243 -6.46 22.61 -13.86
C MET A 243 -7.82 22.16 -14.43
N ARG A 244 -7.80 21.22 -15.38
CA ARG A 244 -8.92 20.85 -16.29
C ARG A 244 -10.25 20.41 -15.63
N ILE A 245 -10.32 20.20 -14.31
CA ILE A 245 -11.48 19.58 -13.63
C ILE A 245 -12.80 20.35 -13.85
N PRO A 246 -12.88 21.68 -13.69
CA PRO A 246 -14.12 22.43 -13.92
C PRO A 246 -14.61 22.42 -15.37
N ASN A 247 -13.74 22.00 -16.31
CA ASN A 247 -14.06 21.91 -17.74
C ASN A 247 -14.46 20.48 -18.17
N SER A 248 -14.24 19.45 -17.34
CA SER A 248 -14.62 18.06 -17.68
C SER A 248 -15.93 17.64 -17.02
N LEU A 249 -16.12 17.93 -15.72
CA LEU A 249 -17.24 17.43 -14.95
C LEU A 249 -18.53 18.21 -15.27
N LYS A 250 -19.47 17.57 -15.98
CA LYS A 250 -20.75 18.17 -16.40
C LYS A 250 -21.86 17.95 -15.38
N LEU A 251 -21.86 16.81 -14.70
CA LEU A 251 -22.90 16.40 -13.73
C LEU A 251 -22.29 15.84 -12.45
N LEU A 252 -22.69 16.40 -11.31
CA LEU A 252 -22.42 15.89 -9.98
C LEU A 252 -23.75 15.51 -9.31
N VAL A 253 -23.97 14.21 -9.14
CA VAL A 253 -25.15 13.66 -8.45
C VAL A 253 -24.78 13.39 -7.00
N LEU A 254 -25.50 14.01 -6.06
CA LEU A 254 -25.32 13.80 -4.62
C LEU A 254 -26.55 13.10 -4.06
N SER A 255 -26.37 11.94 -3.43
CA SER A 255 -27.43 11.19 -2.73
C SER A 255 -26.89 10.58 -1.42
N GLY A 256 -27.74 9.83 -0.71
CA GLY A 256 -27.39 9.05 0.48
C GLY A 256 -27.27 9.84 1.80
N GLU A 257 -27.07 11.16 1.76
CA GLU A 257 -26.95 12.02 2.95
C GLU A 257 -27.60 13.39 2.72
N THR A 258 -27.86 14.13 3.81
CA THR A 258 -28.31 15.53 3.73
C THR A 258 -27.20 16.43 3.17
N LEU A 259 -27.43 17.04 2.02
CA LEU A 259 -26.57 18.09 1.47
C LEU A 259 -26.82 19.42 2.20
N SER A 260 -25.78 19.98 2.83
CA SER A 260 -25.86 21.28 3.47
C SER A 260 -25.62 22.43 2.51
N LEU A 261 -26.23 23.59 2.80
CA LEU A 261 -26.08 24.82 2.02
C LEU A 261 -24.60 25.25 1.92
N SER A 262 -23.85 25.13 3.01
CA SER A 262 -22.42 25.44 3.09
C SER A 262 -21.57 24.62 2.10
N LEU A 263 -21.84 23.32 1.98
CA LEU A 263 -21.15 22.45 1.03
C LEU A 263 -21.56 22.74 -0.42
N TRP A 264 -22.86 22.94 -0.68
CA TRP A 264 -23.34 23.33 -2.01
C TRP A 264 -22.74 24.66 -2.47
N GLU A 265 -22.66 25.67 -1.60
CA GLU A 265 -22.04 26.96 -1.91
C GLU A 265 -20.57 26.79 -2.32
N MET A 266 -19.81 26.00 -1.57
CA MET A 266 -18.39 25.77 -1.88
C MET A 266 -18.22 24.98 -3.17
N LEU A 267 -19.02 23.95 -3.41
CA LEU A 267 -18.97 23.17 -4.66
C LEU A 267 -19.36 24.03 -5.87
N SER A 268 -20.41 24.84 -5.77
CA SER A 268 -20.85 25.73 -6.86
C SER A 268 -19.83 26.81 -7.20
N LYS A 269 -19.04 27.27 -6.22
CA LYS A 269 -17.92 28.22 -6.43
C LYS A 269 -16.70 27.56 -7.07
N ILE A 270 -16.47 26.26 -6.87
CA ILE A 270 -15.32 25.51 -7.43
C ILE A 270 -15.66 24.88 -8.80
N LEU A 271 -16.92 24.53 -9.01
CA LEU A 271 -17.42 23.81 -10.18
C LEU A 271 -18.55 24.59 -10.90
N PRO A 272 -18.32 25.85 -11.31
CA PRO A 272 -19.38 26.73 -11.82
C PRO A 272 -20.00 26.27 -13.16
N GLY A 273 -19.33 25.36 -13.89
CA GLY A 273 -19.85 24.73 -15.11
C GLY A 273 -20.59 23.40 -14.88
N THR A 274 -20.63 22.89 -13.64
CA THR A 274 -21.18 21.57 -13.32
C THR A 274 -22.62 21.68 -12.83
N ASN A 275 -23.51 20.88 -13.40
CA ASN A 275 -24.86 20.67 -12.85
C ASN A 275 -24.73 19.88 -11.54
N ILE A 276 -25.13 20.46 -10.40
CA ILE A 276 -25.18 19.75 -9.12
C ILE A 276 -26.63 19.37 -8.84
N LEU A 277 -26.89 18.08 -8.63
CA LEU A 277 -28.20 17.57 -8.24
C LEU A 277 -28.15 16.98 -6.83
N ASN A 278 -29.17 17.22 -6.04
CA ASN A 278 -29.40 16.56 -4.75
C ASN A 278 -30.57 15.57 -4.92
N LEU A 279 -30.30 14.28 -4.78
CA LEU A 279 -31.27 13.20 -4.95
C LEU A 279 -31.51 12.52 -3.59
N TYR A 280 -32.66 11.88 -3.45
CA TYR A 280 -33.06 11.23 -2.21
C TYR A 280 -33.86 9.96 -2.47
N GLY A 281 -33.60 8.97 -1.63
CA GLY A 281 -34.43 7.79 -1.45
C GLY A 281 -33.80 6.78 -0.49
N SER A 282 -34.02 5.51 -0.81
CA SER A 282 -33.56 4.34 -0.06
C SER A 282 -33.43 3.13 -1.00
N THR A 283 -32.81 2.05 -0.53
CA THR A 283 -32.67 0.80 -1.30
C THR A 283 -34.03 0.20 -1.64
N GLU A 284 -34.99 0.36 -0.74
CA GLU A 284 -36.39 -0.06 -0.86
C GLU A 284 -37.17 0.62 -2.01
N VAL A 285 -36.69 1.78 -2.48
CA VAL A 285 -37.24 2.56 -3.62
C VAL A 285 -36.27 2.61 -4.80
N SER A 286 -35.45 1.56 -4.98
CA SER A 286 -34.49 1.42 -6.09
C SER A 286 -33.40 2.52 -6.16
N GLY A 287 -33.11 3.16 -5.03
CA GLY A 287 -32.10 4.21 -4.90
C GLY A 287 -32.70 5.57 -4.59
N ASP A 288 -33.15 6.28 -5.62
CA ASP A 288 -33.75 7.62 -5.49
C ASP A 288 -35.21 7.62 -5.95
N CYS A 289 -36.07 8.34 -5.23
CA CYS A 289 -37.46 8.60 -5.57
C CYS A 289 -37.76 10.11 -5.73
N THR A 290 -36.91 11.02 -5.23
CA THR A 290 -37.01 12.47 -5.48
C THR A 290 -35.69 13.07 -5.93
N TYR A 291 -35.76 14.24 -6.57
CA TYR A 291 -34.59 15.02 -6.99
C TYR A 291 -34.79 16.54 -6.87
N PHE A 292 -33.68 17.24 -6.72
CA PHE A 292 -33.58 18.68 -6.76
C PHE A 292 -32.39 19.14 -7.62
N ASP A 293 -32.65 19.93 -8.66
CA ASP A 293 -31.59 20.65 -9.38
C ASP A 293 -31.18 21.87 -8.57
N CYS A 294 -29.94 21.88 -8.08
CA CYS A 294 -29.44 22.92 -7.18
C CYS A 294 -29.31 24.30 -7.86
N LYS A 295 -29.47 24.41 -9.19
CA LYS A 295 -29.64 25.71 -9.87
C LYS A 295 -30.89 26.47 -9.42
N ARG A 296 -31.90 25.77 -8.89
CA ARG A 296 -33.13 26.40 -8.36
C ARG A 296 -32.92 27.02 -6.98
N LEU A 297 -31.86 26.61 -6.25
CA LEU A 297 -31.64 26.98 -4.86
C LEU A 297 -31.45 28.47 -4.59
N PRO A 298 -30.66 29.25 -5.38
CA PRO A 298 -30.45 30.67 -5.09
C PRO A 298 -31.78 31.44 -4.99
N LYS A 299 -32.71 31.17 -5.92
CA LYS A 299 -34.02 31.81 -5.96
C LYS A 299 -34.94 31.39 -4.81
N ILE A 300 -34.80 30.16 -4.28
CA ILE A 300 -35.58 29.72 -3.12
C ILE A 300 -35.03 30.39 -1.84
N LEU A 301 -33.72 30.54 -1.72
CA LEU A 301 -33.08 31.22 -0.58
C LEU A 301 -33.37 32.74 -0.53
N GLU A 302 -33.82 33.34 -1.62
CA GLU A 302 -34.34 34.73 -1.65
C GLU A 302 -35.71 34.87 -0.96
N SER A 303 -36.51 33.79 -0.90
CA SER A 303 -37.89 33.81 -0.38
C SER A 303 -38.11 32.98 0.89
N GLU A 304 -37.36 31.91 1.10
CA GLU A 304 -37.58 30.93 2.16
C GLU A 304 -36.26 30.55 2.88
N PRO A 305 -36.15 30.70 4.22
CA PRO A 305 -34.94 30.37 4.96
C PRO A 305 -34.82 28.84 5.17
N LEU A 306 -33.87 28.21 4.48
CA LEU A 306 -33.67 26.76 4.52
C LEU A 306 -32.56 26.33 5.49
N THR A 307 -32.67 25.12 6.03
CA THR A 307 -31.66 24.47 6.90
C THR A 307 -30.71 23.53 6.13
N SER A 308 -31.12 23.08 4.94
CA SER A 308 -30.38 22.18 4.06
C SER A 308 -30.85 22.35 2.61
N VAL A 309 -30.15 21.74 1.64
CA VAL A 309 -30.63 21.71 0.26
C VAL A 309 -31.88 20.81 0.18
N PRO A 310 -32.96 21.24 -0.49
CA PRO A 310 -34.15 20.41 -0.66
C PRO A 310 -33.85 19.06 -1.29
N ILE A 311 -34.60 18.03 -0.90
CA ILE A 311 -34.67 16.74 -1.61
C ILE A 311 -35.60 16.80 -2.82
N GLY A 312 -36.38 17.89 -2.93
CA GLY A 312 -37.05 18.33 -4.15
C GLY A 312 -38.35 17.61 -4.47
N ILE A 313 -38.57 17.32 -5.75
CA ILE A 313 -39.83 16.75 -6.26
C ILE A 313 -39.65 15.27 -6.67
N PRO A 314 -40.74 14.48 -6.72
CA PRO A 314 -40.66 13.10 -7.19
C PRO A 314 -40.05 12.98 -8.60
N ILE A 315 -39.33 11.89 -8.85
CA ILE A 315 -38.93 11.50 -10.20
C ILE A 315 -40.13 10.94 -10.98
N ALA A 316 -39.99 10.77 -12.30
CA ALA A 316 -41.08 10.26 -13.14
C ALA A 316 -41.61 8.91 -12.63
N ASN A 317 -42.93 8.73 -12.66
CA ASN A 317 -43.65 7.53 -12.20
C ASN A 317 -43.39 7.14 -10.72
N CYS A 318 -43.01 8.10 -9.88
CA CYS A 318 -42.94 7.98 -8.43
C CYS A 318 -43.84 9.03 -7.77
N ASP A 319 -44.54 8.65 -6.72
CA ASP A 319 -45.43 9.53 -5.96
C ASP A 319 -44.92 9.64 -4.52
N VAL A 320 -44.93 10.85 -3.94
CA VAL A 320 -44.46 11.09 -2.56
C VAL A 320 -45.47 11.91 -1.77
N VAL A 321 -46.02 11.24 -0.76
CA VAL A 321 -47.02 11.76 0.18
C VAL A 321 -46.35 12.05 1.53
N LEU A 322 -46.74 13.15 2.17
CA LEU A 322 -46.41 13.41 3.57
C LEU A 322 -47.60 13.00 4.44
N VAL A 323 -47.35 12.28 5.53
CA VAL A 323 -48.36 11.88 6.50
C VAL A 323 -47.98 12.46 7.86
N GLY A 324 -48.74 13.45 8.32
CA GLY A 324 -48.53 14.18 9.56
C GLY A 324 -49.45 13.74 10.70
N GLU A 325 -49.36 14.47 11.81
CA GLU A 325 -50.41 14.57 12.84
C GLU A 325 -51.23 15.83 12.50
N ASP A 326 -52.54 15.85 12.78
CA ASP A 326 -53.58 16.58 12.00
C ASP A 326 -53.51 18.12 11.89
N ASP A 327 -52.51 18.80 12.50
CA ASP A 327 -52.42 20.27 12.55
C ASP A 327 -51.47 20.92 11.51
N LEU A 328 -50.69 20.15 10.72
CA LEU A 328 -49.75 20.69 9.71
C LEU A 328 -49.76 19.89 8.39
N PRO A 329 -50.49 20.33 7.33
CA PRO A 329 -50.65 19.54 6.10
C PRO A 329 -49.35 19.35 5.31
N ASP A 330 -48.43 20.33 5.36
CA ASP A 330 -47.15 20.30 4.64
C ASP A 330 -45.97 19.80 5.50
N HIS A 331 -46.23 19.07 6.59
CA HIS A 331 -45.20 18.45 7.44
C HIS A 331 -45.58 17.01 7.80
N GLY A 332 -44.72 16.04 7.50
CA GLY A 332 -45.02 14.65 7.82
C GLY A 332 -43.89 13.66 7.57
N GLU A 333 -44.18 12.40 7.89
CA GLU A 333 -43.38 11.25 7.47
C GLU A 333 -43.55 11.02 5.97
N ILE A 334 -42.46 10.65 5.29
CA ILE A 334 -42.40 10.44 3.84
C ILE A 334 -42.90 9.03 3.50
N TYR A 335 -43.93 8.95 2.67
CA TYR A 335 -44.47 7.72 2.10
C TYR A 335 -44.30 7.73 0.57
N VAL A 336 -43.85 6.62 -0.01
CA VAL A 336 -43.48 6.53 -1.43
C VAL A 336 -44.30 5.47 -2.17
N ALA A 337 -44.87 5.84 -3.32
CA ALA A 337 -45.55 4.94 -4.24
C ALA A 337 -44.99 5.06 -5.67
N GLY A 338 -45.52 4.24 -6.59
CA GLY A 338 -45.09 4.18 -7.98
C GLY A 338 -43.99 3.15 -8.26
N LEU A 339 -43.44 3.19 -9.47
CA LEU A 339 -42.71 2.07 -10.09
C LEU A 339 -41.32 1.79 -9.47
N CYS A 340 -40.85 2.67 -8.57
CA CYS A 340 -39.58 2.55 -7.86
C CYS A 340 -39.59 1.53 -6.72
N ASN A 341 -40.78 1.18 -6.20
CA ASN A 341 -40.91 0.32 -5.03
C ASN A 341 -40.41 -1.11 -5.28
N SER A 342 -39.66 -1.62 -4.31
CA SER A 342 -39.19 -3.02 -4.27
C SER A 342 -40.31 -4.01 -3.93
N VAL A 343 -40.06 -5.30 -4.17
CA VAL A 343 -41.06 -6.37 -3.93
C VAL A 343 -41.30 -6.59 -2.43
N GLY A 344 -40.25 -6.48 -1.62
CA GLY A 344 -40.28 -6.80 -0.20
C GLY A 344 -38.89 -7.13 0.34
N TYR A 345 -38.87 -7.58 1.59
CA TYR A 345 -37.68 -8.13 2.25
C TYR A 345 -37.65 -9.65 2.10
N TYR A 346 -36.47 -10.21 1.78
CA TYR A 346 -36.25 -11.65 1.71
C TYR A 346 -36.14 -12.26 3.11
N ASN A 347 -36.82 -13.38 3.36
CA ASN A 347 -36.72 -14.13 4.61
C ASN A 347 -37.01 -15.63 4.41
N ASP A 348 -36.01 -16.50 4.62
CA ASP A 348 -36.15 -17.97 4.66
C ASP A 348 -37.01 -18.56 3.52
N SER A 349 -36.61 -18.30 2.27
CA SER A 349 -37.31 -18.68 1.02
C SER A 349 -38.68 -18.02 0.76
N THR A 350 -39.12 -17.12 1.64
CA THR A 350 -40.35 -16.32 1.50
C THR A 350 -40.04 -14.82 1.41
N PHE A 351 -41.08 -14.01 1.19
CA PHE A 351 -40.99 -12.55 1.17
C PHE A 351 -41.89 -11.98 2.25
N ILE A 352 -41.36 -11.04 3.03
CA ILE A 352 -42.14 -10.16 3.88
C ILE A 352 -42.39 -8.90 3.05
N SER A 353 -43.65 -8.55 2.82
CA SER A 353 -44.03 -7.26 2.21
C SER A 353 -43.33 -6.11 2.94
N LEU A 354 -43.04 -5.01 2.26
CA LEU A 354 -42.63 -3.80 2.97
C LEU A 354 -43.78 -3.30 3.87
N ASP A 355 -43.46 -2.39 4.79
CA ASP A 355 -44.41 -1.71 5.68
C ASP A 355 -45.31 -0.76 4.87
N TYR A 356 -46.19 -1.35 4.06
CA TYR A 356 -47.12 -0.70 3.17
C TYR A 356 -48.40 -0.30 3.91
N VAL A 357 -48.74 0.99 3.85
CA VAL A 357 -49.99 1.51 4.42
C VAL A 357 -50.99 1.78 3.29
N ASN A 358 -52.17 1.16 3.37
CA ASN A 358 -53.31 1.54 2.53
C ASN A 358 -53.95 2.82 3.11
N LEU A 359 -53.68 3.98 2.49
CA LEU A 359 -54.44 5.20 2.78
C LEU A 359 -55.72 5.24 1.95
N SER A 360 -56.85 5.49 2.61
CA SER A 360 -58.12 5.86 1.98
C SER A 360 -58.14 7.36 1.65
N GLN A 361 -58.79 7.74 0.55
CA GLN A 361 -58.84 9.13 0.06
C GLN A 361 -59.38 10.14 1.09
N ASP A 362 -60.23 9.71 2.02
CA ASP A 362 -60.79 10.55 3.08
C ASP A 362 -59.74 11.10 4.08
N ASN A 363 -58.55 10.49 4.16
CA ASN A 363 -57.50 10.88 5.11
C ASN A 363 -56.41 11.80 4.52
N THR A 364 -56.50 12.18 3.24
CA THR A 364 -55.51 13.08 2.61
C THR A 364 -56.04 14.50 2.49
N SER A 365 -55.62 15.38 3.39
CA SER A 365 -56.01 16.80 3.44
C SER A 365 -55.32 17.70 2.39
N CYS A 366 -54.46 17.14 1.52
CA CYS A 366 -53.75 17.87 0.46
C CYS A 366 -54.39 17.70 -0.93
N SER A 367 -54.64 18.82 -1.62
CA SER A 367 -55.42 18.87 -2.87
C SER A 367 -54.62 18.52 -4.15
N SER A 368 -54.09 17.30 -4.23
CA SER A 368 -53.54 16.72 -5.45
C SER A 368 -54.42 15.56 -5.94
N ASP A 369 -54.74 15.53 -7.24
CA ASP A 369 -55.54 14.49 -7.90
C ASP A 369 -54.88 13.09 -7.82
N ILE A 370 -55.02 12.38 -6.69
CA ILE A 370 -54.68 10.95 -6.58
C ILE A 370 -55.70 10.15 -7.38
N LYS A 371 -55.41 10.04 -8.69
CA LYS A 371 -56.15 9.20 -9.63
C LYS A 371 -55.74 7.74 -9.43
N HIS A 372 -56.73 6.86 -9.49
CA HIS A 372 -56.66 5.43 -9.18
C HIS A 372 -56.58 5.12 -7.66
N GLY A 373 -57.16 3.99 -7.28
CA GLY A 373 -57.49 3.65 -5.89
C GLY A 373 -56.29 3.21 -5.04
N SER A 374 -56.58 2.82 -3.80
CA SER A 374 -55.64 2.43 -2.71
C SER A 374 -54.29 1.90 -3.20
N GLN A 375 -53.29 2.77 -3.24
CA GLN A 375 -51.93 2.42 -3.61
C GLN A 375 -51.14 1.92 -2.39
N LEU A 376 -50.21 0.99 -2.62
CA LEU A 376 -49.30 0.49 -1.61
C LEU A 376 -48.17 1.50 -1.39
N LEU A 377 -48.31 2.32 -0.35
CA LEU A 377 -47.37 3.38 0.03
C LEU A 377 -46.30 2.86 0.99
N PHE A 378 -45.04 2.83 0.55
CA PHE A 378 -43.90 2.42 1.37
C PHE A 378 -43.57 3.48 2.44
N ARG A 379 -43.63 3.08 3.71
CA ARG A 379 -43.22 3.89 4.85
C ARG A 379 -41.70 3.98 4.98
N THR A 380 -41.13 5.18 4.77
CA THR A 380 -39.66 5.36 4.83
C THR A 380 -39.09 5.49 6.25
N GLY A 381 -39.84 6.06 7.20
CA GLY A 381 -39.33 6.55 8.50
C GLY A 381 -38.55 7.88 8.44
N ASP A 382 -38.34 8.44 7.24
CA ASP A 382 -37.80 9.79 7.01
C ASP A 382 -38.94 10.82 7.12
N TYR A 383 -38.66 12.02 7.62
CA TYR A 383 -39.61 13.14 7.72
C TYR A 383 -39.20 14.30 6.83
N ALA A 384 -40.18 15.01 6.26
CA ALA A 384 -39.97 16.22 5.46
C ALA A 384 -41.04 17.29 5.70
N THR A 385 -40.76 18.49 5.19
CA THR A 385 -41.72 19.56 4.96
C THR A 385 -41.80 19.89 3.47
N ARG A 386 -42.95 20.39 3.00
CA ARG A 386 -43.15 20.86 1.62
C ARG A 386 -43.08 22.39 1.57
N LEU A 387 -42.28 22.91 0.65
CA LEU A 387 -42.14 24.35 0.38
C LEU A 387 -43.26 24.86 -0.53
N GLN A 388 -43.45 26.19 -0.65
CA GLN A 388 -44.52 26.74 -1.51
C GLN A 388 -44.32 26.39 -3.00
N GLY A 389 -43.07 26.15 -3.41
CA GLY A 389 -42.73 25.64 -4.74
C GLY A 389 -43.01 24.15 -4.98
N GLY A 390 -43.54 23.43 -3.99
CA GLY A 390 -43.83 21.98 -4.05
C GLY A 390 -42.65 21.07 -3.72
N ASP A 391 -41.42 21.60 -3.71
CA ASP A 391 -40.20 20.91 -3.29
C ASP A 391 -40.27 20.44 -1.83
N LEU A 392 -39.70 19.27 -1.55
CA LEU A 392 -39.59 18.71 -0.21
C LEU A 392 -38.22 19.03 0.42
N VAL A 393 -38.20 19.37 1.70
CA VAL A 393 -36.99 19.54 2.53
C VAL A 393 -36.98 18.49 3.63
N PHE A 394 -35.88 17.71 3.70
CA PHE A 394 -35.70 16.65 4.68
C PHE A 394 -35.44 17.20 6.08
N LEU A 395 -36.21 16.75 7.06
CA LEU A 395 -36.14 17.19 8.47
C LEU A 395 -35.32 16.23 9.33
N GLY A 396 -35.30 14.94 9.01
CA GLY A 396 -34.61 13.90 9.79
C GLY A 396 -35.38 12.58 9.86
N ARG A 397 -35.09 11.78 10.88
CA ARG A 397 -35.82 10.56 11.24
C ARG A 397 -36.29 10.66 12.70
N ARG A 398 -37.44 10.05 13.02
CA ARG A 398 -37.90 9.85 14.40
C ARG A 398 -37.55 8.45 14.94
N ASP A 399 -37.10 7.52 14.09
CA ASP A 399 -36.55 6.23 14.52
C ASP A 399 -35.06 6.36 14.90
N ARG A 400 -34.45 5.24 15.32
CA ARG A 400 -33.04 5.17 15.72
C ARG A 400 -32.13 4.72 14.57
N THR A 401 -32.53 4.99 13.33
CA THR A 401 -31.70 4.78 12.15
C THR A 401 -31.01 6.10 11.77
N ILE A 402 -29.71 6.05 11.47
CA ILE A 402 -28.94 7.19 10.96
C ILE A 402 -28.39 6.92 9.55
N LYS A 403 -28.02 7.99 8.83
CA LYS A 403 -27.17 7.92 7.62
C LYS A 403 -25.81 8.54 7.97
N ARG A 404 -24.70 7.79 7.83
CA ARG A 404 -23.33 8.18 8.22
C ARG A 404 -22.33 7.77 7.14
N ASN A 405 -21.64 8.72 6.52
CA ASN A 405 -20.71 8.48 5.40
C ASN A 405 -21.41 7.69 4.27
N GLY A 406 -22.66 8.07 3.98
CA GLY A 406 -23.59 7.38 3.06
C GLY A 406 -24.21 6.09 3.61
N GLN A 407 -23.72 5.53 4.72
CA GLN A 407 -24.16 4.25 5.25
C GLN A 407 -25.42 4.41 6.11
N ARG A 408 -26.49 3.68 5.78
CA ARG A 408 -27.64 3.51 6.68
C ARG A 408 -27.22 2.58 7.82
N ILE A 409 -27.44 3.02 9.05
CA ILE A 409 -27.04 2.32 10.28
C ILE A 409 -28.21 2.39 11.27
N ALA A 410 -28.84 1.26 11.56
CA ALA A 410 -29.70 1.10 12.73
C ALA A 410 -28.82 0.96 13.98
N LEU A 411 -29.09 1.73 15.03
CA LEU A 411 -28.33 1.65 16.27
C LEU A 411 -28.57 0.32 16.99
N GLU A 412 -29.74 -0.29 16.80
CA GLU A 412 -30.13 -1.61 17.31
C GLU A 412 -29.18 -2.74 16.83
N GLU A 413 -28.67 -2.70 15.58
CA GLU A 413 -27.71 -3.72 15.08
C GLU A 413 -26.36 -3.65 15.81
N ILE A 414 -26.01 -2.48 16.33
CA ILE A 414 -24.83 -2.25 17.17
C ILE A 414 -25.09 -2.76 18.60
N GLU A 415 -26.27 -2.47 19.15
CA GLU A 415 -26.69 -2.91 20.49
C GLU A 415 -26.83 -4.43 20.59
N ASP A 416 -27.43 -5.08 19.58
CA ASP A 416 -27.53 -6.54 19.49
C ASP A 416 -26.15 -7.19 19.40
N THR A 417 -25.22 -6.62 18.62
CA THR A 417 -23.84 -7.13 18.53
C THR A 417 -23.08 -7.00 19.86
N LEU A 418 -23.31 -5.91 20.59
CA LEU A 418 -22.74 -5.68 21.92
C LEU A 418 -23.35 -6.64 22.97
N ARG A 419 -24.67 -6.80 23.00
CA ARG A 419 -25.38 -7.75 23.86
C ARG A 419 -25.01 -9.22 23.56
N GLY A 420 -24.54 -9.51 22.35
CA GLY A 420 -23.97 -10.80 21.98
C GLY A 420 -22.61 -11.13 22.60
N HIS A 421 -21.94 -10.19 23.29
CA HIS A 421 -20.63 -10.45 23.92
C HIS A 421 -20.76 -11.15 25.28
N PRO A 422 -20.01 -12.25 25.57
CA PRO A 422 -20.19 -13.06 26.79
C PRO A 422 -20.13 -12.32 28.14
N ASP A 423 -19.40 -11.21 28.24
CA ASP A 423 -19.26 -10.41 29.48
C ASP A 423 -20.19 -9.19 29.58
N VAL A 424 -20.97 -8.90 28.52
CA VAL A 424 -21.97 -7.82 28.53
C VAL A 424 -23.26 -8.35 29.16
N VAL A 425 -23.95 -7.48 29.91
CA VAL A 425 -25.31 -7.70 30.43
C VAL A 425 -26.32 -6.99 29.52
N ASP A 426 -26.06 -5.72 29.20
CA ASP A 426 -26.91 -4.91 28.34
C ASP A 426 -26.08 -3.79 27.65
N ALA A 427 -26.57 -3.28 26.52
CA ALA A 427 -25.91 -2.26 25.72
C ALA A 427 -26.92 -1.29 25.09
N SER A 428 -26.58 0.00 25.10
CA SER A 428 -27.38 1.09 24.50
C SER A 428 -26.48 2.06 23.73
N VAL A 429 -26.81 2.40 22.49
CA VAL A 429 -26.00 3.26 21.60
C VAL A 429 -26.76 4.53 21.23
N ILE A 430 -26.09 5.68 21.28
CA ILE A 430 -26.62 6.96 20.80
C ILE A 430 -25.75 7.53 19.68
N SER A 431 -26.38 8.29 18.78
CA SER A 431 -25.68 9.13 17.81
C SER A 431 -25.60 10.57 18.32
N LYS A 432 -24.39 11.12 18.44
CA LYS A 432 -24.15 12.53 18.78
C LYS A 432 -23.72 13.29 17.53
N ARG A 433 -24.38 14.40 17.22
CA ARG A 433 -23.90 15.37 16.21
C ARG A 433 -22.88 16.32 16.84
N GLN A 434 -21.80 16.59 16.12
CA GLN A 434 -20.77 17.57 16.49
C GLN A 434 -20.38 18.33 15.22
N GLY A 435 -20.90 19.56 15.09
CA GLY A 435 -21.00 20.22 13.79
C GLY A 435 -21.80 19.36 12.80
N GLU A 436 -21.26 19.18 11.59
CA GLU A 436 -21.85 18.32 10.56
C GLU A 436 -21.42 16.84 10.65
N THR A 437 -20.61 16.45 11.66
CA THR A 437 -20.13 15.08 11.87
C THR A 437 -21.04 14.30 12.82
N ILE A 438 -21.22 12.99 12.57
CA ILE A 438 -21.93 12.06 13.47
C ILE A 438 -20.94 11.12 14.15
N LEU A 439 -20.94 11.16 15.49
CA LEU A 439 -20.23 10.24 16.38
C LEU A 439 -21.21 9.21 16.98
N LEU A 440 -20.71 8.01 17.25
CA LEU A 440 -21.45 6.93 17.90
C LEU A 440 -20.89 6.70 19.31
N VAL A 441 -21.76 6.72 20.33
CA VAL A 441 -21.39 6.48 21.73
C VAL A 441 -22.16 5.28 22.25
N ALA A 442 -21.44 4.25 22.70
CA ALA A 442 -22.02 3.03 23.28
C ALA A 442 -21.90 3.06 24.81
N PHE A 443 -23.04 2.89 25.48
CA PHE A 443 -23.14 2.64 26.91
C PHE A 443 -23.25 1.13 27.14
N ILE A 444 -22.42 0.59 28.04
CA ILE A 444 -22.31 -0.86 28.30
C ILE A 444 -22.47 -1.13 29.79
N ILE A 445 -23.27 -2.15 30.13
CA ILE A 445 -23.33 -2.77 31.45
C ILE A 445 -22.56 -4.09 31.39
N LEU A 446 -21.59 -4.27 32.29
CA LEU A 446 -20.77 -5.49 32.39
C LEU A 446 -21.26 -6.42 33.49
N LYS A 447 -20.92 -7.70 33.37
CA LYS A 447 -21.09 -8.69 34.45
C LYS A 447 -20.17 -8.35 35.64
N GLU A 448 -20.64 -8.67 36.84
CA GLU A 448 -19.93 -8.39 38.08
C GLU A 448 -18.52 -9.03 38.09
N GLY A 449 -17.54 -8.32 38.67
CA GLY A 449 -16.15 -8.79 38.77
C GLY A 449 -15.27 -8.56 37.54
N ARG A 450 -15.76 -7.93 36.47
CA ARG A 450 -14.94 -7.51 35.31
C ARG A 450 -14.38 -6.09 35.48
N SER A 451 -13.18 -5.85 34.94
CA SER A 451 -12.52 -4.53 34.93
C SER A 451 -12.70 -3.80 33.60
N ASN A 452 -12.86 -2.48 33.65
CA ASN A 452 -13.15 -1.66 32.46
C ASN A 452 -11.97 -1.53 31.49
N GLU A 453 -10.74 -1.57 32.00
CA GLU A 453 -9.53 -1.16 31.26
C GLU A 453 -9.13 -2.19 30.19
N GLY A 454 -9.07 -3.48 30.54
CA GLY A 454 -8.83 -4.56 29.57
C GLY A 454 -10.02 -4.78 28.62
N PHE A 455 -11.23 -4.41 29.03
CA PHE A 455 -12.45 -4.71 28.27
C PHE A 455 -12.61 -3.83 27.02
N ARG A 456 -12.18 -2.56 27.06
CA ARG A 456 -12.32 -1.59 25.95
C ARG A 456 -11.72 -2.08 24.64
N SER A 457 -10.50 -2.61 24.67
CA SER A 457 -9.83 -3.14 23.47
C SER A 457 -10.45 -4.44 23.00
N ASN A 458 -10.87 -5.31 23.93
CA ASN A 458 -11.49 -6.60 23.63
C ASN A 458 -12.84 -6.44 22.90
N ILE A 459 -13.74 -5.59 23.43
CA ILE A 459 -15.06 -5.36 22.82
C ILE A 459 -14.96 -4.69 21.44
N LYS A 460 -13.99 -3.79 21.24
CA LYS A 460 -13.77 -3.17 19.92
C LYS A 460 -13.34 -4.23 18.89
N SER A 461 -12.46 -5.16 19.25
CA SER A 461 -12.09 -6.30 18.38
C SER A 461 -13.30 -7.18 18.06
N TRP A 462 -14.06 -7.59 19.09
CA TRP A 462 -15.26 -8.43 18.94
C TRP A 462 -16.30 -7.87 17.96
N MET A 463 -16.45 -6.54 17.93
CA MET A 463 -17.35 -5.85 17.01
C MET A 463 -16.78 -5.77 15.59
N VAL A 464 -15.47 -5.53 15.42
CA VAL A 464 -14.80 -5.46 14.10
C VAL A 464 -14.92 -6.79 13.34
N ASP A 465 -14.95 -7.93 14.05
CA ASP A 465 -15.17 -9.25 13.43
C ASP A 465 -16.58 -9.47 12.85
N LYS A 466 -17.54 -8.59 13.17
CA LYS A 466 -18.99 -8.77 12.91
C LYS A 466 -19.64 -7.63 12.14
N LEU A 467 -19.25 -6.40 12.45
CA LEU A 467 -19.83 -5.17 11.90
C LEU A 467 -18.83 -4.46 10.96
N PRO A 468 -19.30 -3.83 9.88
CA PRO A 468 -18.50 -2.90 9.09
C PRO A 468 -17.91 -1.79 9.97
N LEU A 469 -16.68 -1.36 9.67
CA LEU A 469 -15.92 -0.39 10.47
C LEU A 469 -16.67 0.94 10.77
N ALA A 470 -17.56 1.37 9.88
CA ALA A 470 -18.35 2.60 10.06
C ALA A 470 -19.45 2.48 11.15
N MET A 471 -19.85 1.26 11.51
CA MET A 471 -20.82 0.96 12.58
C MET A 471 -20.16 0.80 13.96
N ILE A 472 -18.83 0.82 14.04
CA ILE A 472 -18.11 0.72 15.31
C ILE A 472 -18.27 2.04 16.09
N PRO A 473 -18.66 1.99 17.39
CA PRO A 473 -18.71 3.18 18.24
C PRO A 473 -17.37 3.91 18.34
N ASN A 474 -17.44 5.24 18.38
CA ASN A 474 -16.30 6.10 18.65
C ASN A 474 -15.92 6.09 20.14
N GLN A 475 -16.91 5.99 21.03
CA GLN A 475 -16.72 6.06 22.48
C GLN A 475 -17.47 4.93 23.20
N PHE A 476 -16.89 4.44 24.29
CA PHE A 476 -17.41 3.35 25.12
C PHE A 476 -17.48 3.77 26.60
N THR A 477 -18.71 3.99 27.09
CA THR A 477 -19.01 4.44 28.45
C THR A 477 -19.57 3.28 29.26
N PHE A 478 -18.97 2.98 30.41
CA PHE A 478 -19.39 1.89 31.27
C PHE A 478 -20.30 2.41 32.37
N THR A 479 -21.46 1.76 32.55
CA THR A 479 -22.46 2.15 33.54
C THR A 479 -22.95 0.94 34.34
N LYS A 480 -23.50 1.19 35.53
CA LYS A 480 -24.12 0.16 36.38
C LYS A 480 -25.58 -0.13 35.98
N SER A 481 -26.23 0.84 35.35
CA SER A 481 -27.61 0.77 34.86
C SER A 481 -27.84 1.82 33.77
N PHE A 482 -28.88 1.63 32.96
CA PHE A 482 -29.38 2.69 32.08
C PHE A 482 -30.46 3.52 32.79
N PRO A 483 -30.53 4.84 32.55
CA PRO A 483 -31.66 5.65 33.00
C PRO A 483 -32.91 5.18 32.24
N LEU A 484 -34.01 4.96 32.97
CA LEU A 484 -35.27 4.51 32.39
C LEU A 484 -36.30 5.63 32.35
N SER A 485 -37.23 5.55 31.40
CA SER A 485 -38.45 6.36 31.35
C SER A 485 -39.44 5.93 32.44
N SER A 486 -40.49 6.73 32.66
CA SER A 486 -41.68 6.34 33.42
C SER A 486 -42.40 5.09 32.86
N THR A 487 -42.09 4.70 31.62
CA THR A 487 -42.59 3.49 30.95
C THR A 487 -41.59 2.32 30.97
N GLY A 488 -40.49 2.42 31.72
CA GLY A 488 -39.51 1.34 31.90
C GLY A 488 -38.60 1.06 30.70
N LYS A 489 -38.64 1.90 29.64
CA LYS A 489 -37.72 1.83 28.49
C LYS A 489 -36.47 2.66 28.76
N VAL A 490 -35.36 2.38 28.09
CA VAL A 490 -34.15 3.22 28.17
C VAL A 490 -34.48 4.66 27.73
N ASN A 491 -34.12 5.63 28.56
CA ASN A 491 -34.25 7.05 28.26
C ASN A 491 -32.97 7.56 27.59
N TYR A 492 -32.98 7.59 26.26
CA TYR A 492 -31.83 8.01 25.45
C TYR A 492 -31.48 9.50 25.59
N GLU A 493 -32.43 10.35 25.98
CA GLU A 493 -32.16 11.77 26.28
C GLU A 493 -31.34 11.92 27.56
N LEU A 494 -31.65 11.12 28.60
CA LEU A 494 -30.88 11.07 29.84
C LEU A 494 -29.51 10.40 29.65
N LEU A 495 -29.38 9.42 28.74
CA LEU A 495 -28.06 8.92 28.32
C LEU A 495 -27.26 10.02 27.61
N ALA A 496 -27.86 10.75 26.67
CA ALA A 496 -27.21 11.83 25.95
C ALA A 496 -26.83 13.02 26.84
N SER A 497 -27.62 13.35 27.87
CA SER A 497 -27.27 14.40 28.84
C SER A 497 -26.19 13.94 29.84
N SER A 498 -26.18 12.66 30.24
CA SER A 498 -25.14 12.12 31.13
C SER A 498 -23.72 12.27 30.57
N THR A 499 -23.56 12.23 29.24
CA THR A 499 -22.26 12.44 28.57
C THR A 499 -21.77 13.89 28.57
N PHE A 500 -22.58 14.87 28.97
CA PHE A 500 -22.10 16.24 29.25
C PHE A 500 -21.50 16.36 30.66
N LEU A 501 -22.06 15.68 31.66
CA LEU A 501 -21.57 15.72 33.04
C LEU A 501 -20.17 15.11 33.19
N VAL A 502 -19.84 14.08 32.40
CA VAL A 502 -18.50 13.45 32.42
C VAL A 502 -17.40 14.41 31.99
N LYS A 503 -17.70 15.41 31.14
CA LYS A 503 -16.68 16.37 30.68
C LYS A 503 -16.21 17.33 31.79
N HIS A 504 -17.13 17.80 32.64
CA HIS A 504 -16.86 18.84 33.65
C HIS A 504 -16.08 18.40 34.90
N VAL A 505 -15.59 17.16 34.94
CA VAL A 505 -14.84 16.63 36.09
C VAL A 505 -13.31 16.61 35.83
N GLN A 506 -12.89 16.83 34.59
CA GLN A 506 -11.47 16.82 34.19
C GLN A 506 -10.79 18.21 34.24
N ASP A 507 -11.54 19.29 34.45
CA ASP A 507 -11.06 20.69 34.36
C ASP A 507 -10.08 21.08 35.50
N LYS A 508 -8.77 20.78 35.40
CA LYS A 508 -7.71 21.40 36.26
C LYS A 508 -6.23 21.26 35.82
N ILE A 509 -5.77 22.26 35.03
CA ILE A 509 -4.44 22.92 35.06
C ILE A 509 -3.16 22.06 34.92
N ALA A 510 -2.48 22.19 33.77
CA ALA A 510 -1.01 22.34 33.64
C ALA A 510 -0.65 23.01 32.28
N GLU A 511 0.57 23.51 32.10
CA GLU A 511 0.92 24.45 31.00
C GLU A 511 1.56 23.80 29.73
N VAL A 512 1.07 24.27 28.56
CA VAL A 512 1.76 24.52 27.26
C VAL A 512 3.03 23.73 26.91
N GLY A 513 3.01 22.99 25.77
CA GLY A 513 4.24 22.34 25.27
C GLY A 513 4.39 21.81 23.83
N ASN A 514 3.40 21.80 22.92
CA ASN A 514 3.60 21.23 21.55
C ASN A 514 2.64 21.83 20.48
N GLY A 515 2.86 23.10 20.10
CA GLY A 515 1.81 23.99 19.55
C GLY A 515 1.17 23.69 18.18
N ASN A 516 1.80 22.93 17.26
CA ASN A 516 1.22 22.72 15.92
C ASN A 516 0.55 21.36 15.72
N LEU A 517 1.14 20.27 16.24
CA LEU A 517 0.59 18.93 15.97
C LEU A 517 -0.66 18.66 16.81
N LEU A 518 -0.58 18.90 18.13
CA LEU A 518 -1.71 18.75 19.03
C LEU A 518 -2.86 19.68 18.63
N GLN A 519 -2.56 20.91 18.20
CA GLN A 519 -3.58 21.84 17.69
C GLN A 519 -4.25 21.31 16.41
N ALA A 520 -3.52 20.68 15.48
CA ALA A 520 -4.12 20.06 14.31
C ALA A 520 -5.03 18.88 14.68
N PHE A 521 -4.63 18.05 15.65
CA PHE A 521 -5.47 16.98 16.20
C PHE A 521 -6.74 17.57 16.86
N CYS A 522 -6.61 18.55 17.76
CA CYS A 522 -7.75 19.24 18.40
C CYS A 522 -8.71 19.84 17.37
N ASN A 523 -8.19 20.55 16.37
CA ASN A 523 -8.97 21.17 15.29
C ASN A 523 -9.78 20.15 14.49
N VAL A 524 -9.17 19.00 14.15
CA VAL A 524 -9.77 18.02 13.24
C VAL A 524 -10.63 16.97 13.96
N LEU A 525 -10.37 16.73 15.25
CA LEU A 525 -11.24 15.96 16.16
C LEU A 525 -12.34 16.81 16.81
N MET A 526 -12.25 18.15 16.72
CA MET A 526 -13.14 19.13 17.35
C MET A 526 -13.19 19.00 18.89
N VAL A 527 -12.04 18.73 19.52
CA VAL A 527 -11.89 18.61 20.98
C VAL A 527 -11.01 19.73 21.53
N GLU A 528 -11.17 20.05 22.83
CA GLU A 528 -10.39 21.12 23.48
C GLU A 528 -8.93 20.70 23.72
N GLU A 529 -8.68 19.46 24.17
CA GLU A 529 -7.34 18.91 24.41
C GLU A 529 -7.23 17.49 23.83
N VAL A 530 -5.99 17.10 23.51
CA VAL A 530 -5.54 15.76 23.11
C VAL A 530 -4.18 15.54 23.78
N ALA A 531 -3.99 14.40 24.46
CA ALA A 531 -2.69 14.05 25.04
C ALA A 531 -1.77 13.42 23.97
N ASP A 532 -0.45 13.48 24.20
CA ASP A 532 0.52 12.98 23.21
C ASP A 532 0.28 11.51 22.83
N ASP A 533 -0.12 10.62 23.75
CA ASP A 533 -0.38 9.20 23.44
C ASP A 533 -1.83 8.86 23.02
N ASP A 534 -2.73 9.84 22.90
CA ASP A 534 -4.13 9.60 22.52
C ASP A 534 -4.30 9.19 21.06
N ASP A 535 -4.78 7.96 20.83
CA ASP A 535 -5.09 7.42 19.51
C ASP A 535 -6.26 8.20 18.84
N PHE A 536 -5.99 8.77 17.67
CA PHE A 536 -6.93 9.55 16.86
C PHE A 536 -8.29 8.88 16.65
N PHE A 537 -8.34 7.56 16.45
CA PHE A 537 -9.58 6.80 16.23
C PHE A 537 -10.23 6.32 17.54
N LEU A 538 -9.53 6.35 18.68
CA LEU A 538 -10.14 6.25 20.01
C LEU A 538 -10.71 7.59 20.48
N MET A 539 -10.11 8.71 20.07
CA MET A 539 -10.61 10.07 20.34
C MET A 539 -11.83 10.48 19.49
N GLY A 540 -12.26 9.63 18.55
CA GLY A 540 -13.45 9.85 17.72
C GLY A 540 -13.18 10.14 16.25
N GLY A 541 -11.92 10.14 15.84
CA GLY A 541 -11.50 10.24 14.45
C GLY A 541 -12.08 9.15 13.55
N ASN A 542 -12.19 9.47 12.28
CA ASN A 542 -12.73 8.63 11.22
C ASN A 542 -11.97 8.90 9.91
N SER A 543 -12.33 8.25 8.80
CA SER A 543 -11.60 8.40 7.52
C SER A 543 -11.62 9.82 6.93
N ILE A 544 -12.67 10.62 7.19
CA ILE A 544 -12.78 11.99 6.68
C ILE A 544 -11.92 12.93 7.52
N SER A 545 -11.97 12.79 8.85
CA SER A 545 -11.08 13.56 9.72
C SER A 545 -9.62 13.13 9.53
N ALA A 546 -9.34 11.84 9.27
CA ALA A 546 -8.00 11.38 8.90
C ALA A 546 -7.52 12.01 7.59
N ALA A 547 -8.38 12.10 6.57
CA ALA A 547 -8.04 12.79 5.33
C ALA A 547 -7.70 14.28 5.57
N HIS A 548 -8.52 15.00 6.33
CA HIS A 548 -8.25 16.41 6.67
C HIS A 548 -6.96 16.57 7.49
N LEU A 549 -6.75 15.79 8.55
CA LEU A 549 -5.53 15.87 9.35
C LEU A 549 -4.28 15.49 8.54
N SER A 550 -4.39 14.53 7.62
CA SER A 550 -3.29 14.17 6.72
C SER A 550 -2.93 15.30 5.74
N HIS A 551 -3.94 15.97 5.19
CA HIS A 551 -3.79 17.14 4.33
C HIS A 551 -3.16 18.31 5.08
N ASP A 552 -3.68 18.65 6.25
CA ASP A 552 -3.28 19.83 7.03
C ASP A 552 -1.86 19.68 7.64
N LEU A 553 -1.39 18.43 7.80
CA LEU A 553 -0.01 18.10 8.20
C LEU A 553 0.92 17.81 7.01
N GLY A 554 0.41 17.75 5.77
CA GLY A 554 1.20 17.38 4.59
C GLY A 554 1.71 15.93 4.59
N VAL A 555 1.03 15.02 5.30
CA VAL A 555 1.42 13.61 5.43
C VAL A 555 0.51 12.68 4.63
N ASP A 556 0.98 11.46 4.38
CA ASP A 556 0.14 10.40 3.83
C ASP A 556 -0.91 9.96 4.87
N MET A 557 -2.18 9.80 4.48
CA MET A 557 -3.25 9.37 5.39
C MET A 557 -2.94 8.02 6.06
N ARG A 558 -2.16 7.13 5.43
CA ARG A 558 -1.67 5.89 6.03
C ARG A 558 -0.88 6.13 7.31
N MET A 559 -0.16 7.24 7.43
CA MET A 559 0.60 7.57 8.64
C MET A 559 -0.31 7.69 9.87
N LEU A 560 -1.54 8.20 9.72
CA LEU A 560 -2.51 8.25 10.83
C LEU A 560 -3.06 6.87 11.19
N TYR A 561 -3.19 5.95 10.24
CA TYR A 561 -3.62 4.58 10.50
C TYR A 561 -2.51 3.69 11.11
N CYS A 562 -1.24 3.99 10.85
CA CYS A 562 -0.08 3.30 11.44
C CYS A 562 0.38 3.94 12.77
N PHE A 563 0.31 5.26 12.87
CA PHE A 563 0.79 6.07 13.99
C PHE A 563 -0.34 7.00 14.49
N PRO A 564 -1.41 6.45 15.10
CA PRO A 564 -2.62 7.20 15.38
C PRO A 564 -2.51 8.21 16.54
N SER A 565 -1.48 8.14 17.39
CA SER A 565 -1.30 9.14 18.47
C SER A 565 -0.36 10.27 18.06
N PRO A 566 -0.56 11.51 18.57
CA PRO A 566 0.35 12.62 18.31
C PRO A 566 1.81 12.29 18.56
N SER A 567 2.15 11.57 19.64
CA SER A 567 3.50 11.12 20.02
C SER A 567 4.18 10.32 18.92
N LYS A 568 3.48 9.32 18.39
CA LYS A 568 3.99 8.40 17.37
C LYS A 568 4.14 9.13 16.04
N LEU A 569 3.12 9.92 15.66
CA LEU A 569 3.17 10.75 14.46
C LEU A 569 4.23 11.86 14.55
N TYR A 570 4.45 12.43 15.73
CA TYR A 570 5.47 13.45 16.00
C TYR A 570 6.87 12.88 15.93
N GLY A 571 7.10 11.68 16.47
CA GLY A 571 8.37 10.95 16.28
C GLY A 571 8.68 10.78 14.80
N THR A 572 7.72 10.24 14.02
CA THR A 572 7.85 10.08 12.55
C THR A 572 7.97 11.42 11.80
N LEU A 573 7.56 12.55 12.40
CA LEU A 573 7.70 13.89 11.82
C LEU A 573 8.98 14.63 12.26
N LEU A 574 9.54 14.35 13.45
CA LEU A 574 10.84 14.86 13.89
C LEU A 574 11.98 14.20 13.11
N GLU A 575 11.90 12.88 12.90
CA GLU A 575 12.79 12.14 11.99
C GLU A 575 12.76 12.66 10.54
N ARG A 576 11.78 13.52 10.20
CA ARG A 576 11.76 14.32 8.96
C ARG A 576 12.24 15.76 9.17
N LYS A 577 11.84 16.46 10.23
CA LYS A 577 12.14 17.88 10.43
C LYS A 577 13.58 18.21 10.78
N ASP A 578 14.31 17.30 11.42
CA ASP A 578 15.75 17.50 11.68
C ASP A 578 16.59 17.49 10.38
N LEU A 579 16.02 17.10 9.24
CA LEU A 579 16.60 17.27 7.90
C LEU A 579 16.28 18.63 7.26
N ASP A 580 15.19 19.29 7.65
CA ASP A 580 14.76 20.58 7.08
C ASP A 580 15.39 21.78 7.79
N VAL A 581 15.53 21.73 9.12
CA VAL A 581 16.11 22.84 9.92
C VAL A 581 17.57 23.13 9.54
N LEU A 582 18.31 22.12 9.03
CA LEU A 582 19.67 22.29 8.52
C LEU A 582 19.75 23.07 7.18
N ASN A 583 18.64 23.23 6.47
CA ASN A 583 18.56 23.95 5.20
C ASN A 583 18.15 25.42 5.39
N ASP A 584 17.13 25.72 6.21
CA ASP A 584 16.64 27.09 6.43
C ASP A 584 17.72 28.03 7.01
N ALA A 585 18.63 27.49 7.83
CA ALA A 585 19.77 28.24 8.38
C ALA A 585 20.72 28.84 7.33
N LYS A 586 20.61 28.47 6.04
CA LYS A 586 21.36 29.09 4.93
C LYS A 586 20.63 30.23 4.21
N TRP A 587 19.33 30.43 4.46
CA TRP A 587 18.51 31.35 3.66
C TRP A 587 18.38 32.78 4.21
N GLU A 588 18.57 33.02 5.52
CA GLU A 588 18.46 34.38 6.07
C GLU A 588 19.67 35.30 5.80
N MET A 589 20.83 34.75 5.41
CA MET A 589 22.01 35.56 5.02
C MET A 589 22.12 35.81 3.51
N ASN A 590 21.10 36.39 2.86
CA ASN A 590 21.25 37.09 1.55
C ASN A 590 19.97 37.86 1.11
N LEU A 591 19.62 38.97 1.78
CA LEU A 591 18.52 39.83 1.28
C LEU A 591 18.68 41.35 1.54
N GLU A 592 19.82 41.94 1.19
CA GLU A 592 19.93 43.41 1.10
C GLU A 592 20.75 43.90 -0.10
N LYS A 593 20.16 44.83 -0.88
CA LYS A 593 20.75 45.62 -1.99
C LYS A 593 21.20 44.79 -3.23
N GLY A 594 21.16 45.31 -4.46
CA GLY A 594 20.68 46.60 -4.95
C GLY A 594 20.64 46.65 -6.48
N LYS A 595 19.74 47.44 -7.07
CA LYS A 595 19.42 47.43 -8.51
C LYS A 595 20.53 47.99 -9.43
N ARG A 596 20.58 47.41 -10.65
CA ARG A 596 20.74 48.05 -11.99
C ARG A 596 22.13 48.32 -12.63
N ASN A 597 22.13 48.03 -13.94
CA ASN A 597 22.76 48.72 -15.09
C ASN A 597 24.06 48.18 -15.71
N MET A 598 24.10 48.38 -17.05
CA MET A 598 25.11 47.99 -18.05
C MET A 598 26.48 48.68 -17.86
N PHE A 599 27.54 48.11 -18.45
CA PHE A 599 28.19 48.67 -19.66
C PHE A 599 29.19 47.68 -20.31
N HIS A 600 30.00 48.14 -21.29
CA HIS A 600 30.68 47.35 -22.32
C HIS A 600 32.22 47.35 -22.20
N ALA A 601 32.84 46.28 -22.75
CA ALA A 601 34.05 46.28 -23.60
C ALA A 601 35.50 46.43 -23.02
N VAL A 602 36.30 45.39 -23.34
CA VAL A 602 37.58 45.44 -24.11
C VAL A 602 38.95 45.69 -23.43
N ASP A 603 39.93 44.91 -23.94
CA ASP A 603 41.41 45.00 -23.97
C ASP A 603 42.35 44.66 -22.80
N THR A 604 43.46 44.02 -23.22
CA THR A 604 44.75 43.69 -22.56
C THR A 604 45.80 44.81 -22.81
N PRO A 605 47.07 44.82 -22.29
CA PRO A 605 47.86 43.72 -21.71
C PRO A 605 48.84 44.05 -20.53
N ASN A 606 49.62 43.01 -20.16
CA ASN A 606 50.95 42.90 -19.49
C ASN A 606 51.97 44.09 -19.70
N PRO A 607 53.13 44.21 -18.99
CA PRO A 607 53.92 43.17 -18.26
C PRO A 607 54.72 43.62 -16.98
N ALA A 608 55.72 42.79 -16.58
CA ALA A 608 56.96 43.09 -15.81
C ALA A 608 56.95 42.87 -14.26
N LYS A 609 58.01 42.39 -13.56
CA LYS A 609 59.37 41.91 -13.94
C LYS A 609 60.16 41.24 -12.76
N VAL A 610 61.09 40.28 -13.05
CA VAL A 610 62.46 40.10 -12.44
C VAL A 610 62.58 39.59 -10.96
N GLU A 611 63.57 38.79 -10.48
CA GLU A 611 64.82 38.21 -11.06
C GLU A 611 65.25 36.83 -10.43
N SER A 612 65.90 36.00 -11.27
CA SER A 612 67.07 35.08 -11.10
C SER A 612 67.24 34.05 -9.94
N GLU A 613 67.91 32.90 -10.15
CA GLU A 613 68.69 32.38 -11.32
C GLU A 613 68.10 31.03 -11.87
N GLY A 614 68.73 29.94 -12.37
CA GLY A 614 70.12 29.43 -12.61
C GLY A 614 70.12 27.88 -12.46
N ARG A 615 70.90 26.98 -13.10
CA ARG A 615 71.97 26.94 -14.14
C ARG A 615 71.83 25.58 -14.90
N LEU A 616 72.03 25.44 -16.22
CA LEU A 616 73.30 25.22 -16.98
C LEU A 616 74.16 24.07 -16.39
N LEU A 617 74.60 22.97 -17.06
CA LEU A 617 74.76 22.53 -18.49
C LEU A 617 74.54 20.98 -18.62
N ARG A 618 74.99 20.23 -19.67
CA ARG A 618 74.66 20.16 -21.13
C ARG A 618 75.55 19.08 -21.86
N ALA A 619 75.09 18.47 -22.97
CA ALA A 619 75.89 17.68 -23.97
C ALA A 619 76.39 16.26 -23.56
N LEU A 620 76.96 15.33 -24.38
CA LEU A 620 76.85 14.92 -25.83
C LEU A 620 77.61 13.56 -26.11
N ARG A 621 77.11 12.74 -27.07
CA ARG A 621 77.81 11.75 -27.97
C ARG A 621 78.67 10.56 -27.46
N GLY A 622 78.58 9.43 -28.20
CA GLY A 622 79.39 8.19 -28.18
C GLY A 622 78.49 6.95 -28.39
N GLU A 623 78.49 6.12 -29.44
CA GLU A 623 79.55 5.43 -30.22
C GLU A 623 80.43 4.51 -29.34
N ASN A 624 80.70 3.22 -29.60
CA ASN A 624 80.50 2.27 -30.73
C ASN A 624 80.71 0.81 -30.16
N LYS A 625 80.32 -0.37 -30.71
CA LYS A 625 79.56 -0.86 -31.91
C LYS A 625 79.27 -2.39 -31.76
N ASN A 626 78.79 -3.08 -32.83
CA ASN A 626 78.66 -4.55 -33.04
C ASN A 626 77.54 -5.26 -32.23
N HIS A 627 76.73 -6.22 -32.71
CA HIS A 627 76.46 -6.84 -34.05
C HIS A 627 75.20 -7.76 -33.90
N ASP A 628 74.39 -8.16 -34.90
CA ASP A 628 74.01 -7.55 -36.20
C ASP A 628 72.82 -8.31 -36.89
N ILE A 629 72.42 -7.89 -38.11
CA ILE A 629 71.69 -8.64 -39.18
C ILE A 629 70.21 -9.10 -38.95
N ILE A 630 69.28 -8.22 -39.35
CA ILE A 630 68.25 -8.41 -40.42
C ILE A 630 67.10 -9.46 -40.26
N SER A 631 65.99 -9.00 -39.68
CA SER A 631 64.66 -8.80 -40.34
C SER A 631 63.54 -9.88 -40.46
N LYS A 632 62.30 -9.33 -40.36
CA LYS A 632 61.06 -9.58 -41.16
C LYS A 632 60.14 -10.81 -40.96
N HIS A 633 58.90 -10.45 -40.58
CA HIS A 633 57.59 -10.91 -41.11
C HIS A 633 56.92 -12.25 -40.71
N LEU A 634 55.66 -12.06 -40.27
CA LEU A 634 54.43 -12.80 -40.62
C LEU A 634 54.10 -14.18 -40.00
N LYS A 635 52.96 -14.14 -39.27
CA LYS A 635 51.84 -15.11 -39.26
C LYS A 635 52.00 -16.51 -38.64
N LEU A 636 51.28 -16.63 -37.51
CA LEU A 636 50.13 -17.53 -37.30
C LEU A 636 50.37 -19.02 -36.93
N ASP A 637 49.97 -19.30 -35.67
CA ASP A 637 49.21 -20.46 -35.19
C ASP A 637 49.85 -21.75 -34.65
N SER A 638 49.05 -22.39 -33.78
CA SER A 638 49.02 -23.81 -33.38
C SER A 638 50.05 -24.42 -32.41
N ARG A 639 49.76 -24.22 -31.10
CA ARG A 639 49.58 -25.27 -30.04
C ARG A 639 50.73 -26.21 -29.58
N VAL A 640 50.51 -26.78 -28.38
CA VAL A 640 51.14 -27.96 -27.72
C VAL A 640 52.48 -27.76 -26.96
N SER A 641 52.35 -27.14 -25.77
CA SER A 641 52.93 -27.56 -24.46
C SER A 641 54.16 -28.51 -24.37
N LEU A 642 55.15 -28.16 -23.53
CA LEU A 642 55.34 -28.74 -22.17
C LEU A 642 56.60 -28.24 -21.41
N ILE A 643 56.56 -28.41 -20.07
CA ILE A 643 57.67 -28.46 -19.07
C ILE A 643 58.33 -27.14 -18.59
N LEU A 644 58.65 -27.17 -17.29
CA LEU A 644 59.13 -26.10 -16.40
C LEU A 644 60.62 -25.78 -16.53
N GLU A 645 60.99 -24.52 -16.25
CA GLU A 645 62.05 -24.05 -15.30
C GLU A 645 62.30 -22.53 -15.55
N GLY A 646 62.55 -21.65 -14.57
CA GLY A 646 62.46 -21.75 -13.11
C GLY A 646 62.77 -20.39 -12.43
N LEU A 647 61.88 -19.90 -11.55
CA LEU A 647 62.06 -18.85 -10.52
C LEU A 647 62.93 -17.58 -10.82
N ARG A 648 62.27 -16.40 -10.91
CA ARG A 648 62.55 -15.20 -10.05
C ARG A 648 61.68 -13.96 -10.37
N SER A 649 60.55 -13.82 -9.67
CA SER A 649 60.06 -12.50 -9.21
C SER A 649 59.00 -12.66 -8.13
N THR A 650 59.33 -12.32 -6.88
CA THR A 650 58.38 -12.30 -5.75
C THR A 650 57.72 -10.94 -5.66
N ASN A 651 56.43 -10.84 -5.99
CA ASN A 651 55.57 -9.73 -5.57
C ASN A 651 54.10 -10.16 -5.59
N GLY A 652 53.29 -9.54 -4.72
CA GLY A 652 51.89 -9.90 -4.48
C GLY A 652 50.97 -9.73 -5.70
N PHE A 653 49.77 -10.32 -5.56
CA PHE A 653 48.86 -10.71 -6.64
C PHE A 653 48.69 -9.71 -7.81
N SER A 654 48.73 -10.23 -9.04
CA SER A 654 48.37 -9.48 -10.24
C SER A 654 46.85 -9.49 -10.42
N TRP A 655 46.24 -8.30 -10.52
CA TRP A 655 44.84 -8.17 -10.94
C TRP A 655 44.63 -8.45 -12.45
N ASN A 656 45.71 -8.80 -13.17
CA ASN A 656 45.69 -9.23 -14.57
C ASN A 656 46.03 -10.72 -14.70
N SER A 657 45.62 -11.58 -13.76
CA SER A 657 45.65 -13.03 -13.96
C SER A 657 44.51 -13.44 -14.89
N ASN A 658 44.81 -14.30 -15.89
CA ASN A 658 43.83 -14.77 -16.89
C ASN A 658 42.83 -15.80 -16.32
N SER A 659 42.35 -15.59 -15.10
CA SER A 659 41.66 -16.59 -14.26
C SER A 659 40.19 -16.30 -14.00
N ILE A 660 39.66 -15.15 -14.44
CA ILE A 660 38.22 -14.84 -14.47
C ILE A 660 37.81 -14.56 -15.93
N PRO A 661 37.50 -15.61 -16.73
CA PRO A 661 37.17 -15.47 -18.15
C PRO A 661 35.67 -15.22 -18.42
N MET A 662 34.85 -15.02 -17.38
CA MET A 662 33.39 -14.87 -17.43
C MET A 662 32.97 -13.66 -16.59
N SER A 663 31.86 -13.00 -16.93
CA SER A 663 31.37 -11.89 -16.11
C SER A 663 30.83 -12.41 -14.78
N CYS A 664 31.06 -11.66 -13.69
CA CYS A 664 30.56 -12.01 -12.36
C CYS A 664 30.31 -10.77 -11.50
N SER A 665 29.49 -10.91 -10.45
CA SER A 665 29.18 -9.80 -9.54
C SER A 665 29.19 -10.19 -8.06
N PHE A 666 29.58 -9.23 -7.23
CA PHE A 666 29.76 -9.34 -5.79
C PHE A 666 28.95 -8.26 -5.08
N SER A 667 28.22 -8.64 -4.02
CA SER A 667 27.38 -7.73 -3.25
C SER A 667 27.47 -8.02 -1.75
N ARG A 668 27.00 -7.08 -0.92
CA ARG A 668 27.02 -7.10 0.56
C ARG A 668 26.47 -8.35 1.29
N CYS A 669 25.91 -9.32 0.57
CA CYS A 669 25.38 -10.56 1.13
C CYS A 669 26.34 -11.75 0.96
N ASN A 670 27.61 -11.51 0.63
CA ASN A 670 28.66 -12.50 0.30
C ASN A 670 28.35 -13.51 -0.83
N LYS A 671 27.16 -13.48 -1.43
CA LYS A 671 26.82 -14.26 -2.63
C LYS A 671 27.49 -13.66 -3.87
N VAL A 672 28.19 -14.53 -4.60
CA VAL A 672 28.72 -14.27 -5.95
C VAL A 672 27.68 -14.72 -6.98
N MET A 673 27.60 -14.01 -8.11
CA MET A 673 26.78 -14.39 -9.27
C MET A 673 27.64 -14.42 -10.53
N TYR A 674 27.39 -15.35 -11.45
CA TYR A 674 28.15 -15.56 -12.68
C TYR A 674 27.26 -15.48 -13.93
N GLU A 675 27.88 -15.23 -15.08
CA GLU A 675 27.21 -15.15 -16.39
C GLU A 675 26.88 -16.54 -16.96
N GLY A 676 25.59 -16.87 -17.01
CA GLY A 676 25.06 -18.12 -17.58
C GLY A 676 24.88 -19.28 -16.59
N GLU A 677 24.34 -20.41 -17.08
CA GLU A 677 23.98 -21.58 -16.24
C GLU A 677 25.18 -22.44 -15.81
N TYR A 678 26.40 -22.12 -16.25
CA TYR A 678 27.62 -22.84 -15.85
C TYR A 678 27.98 -22.50 -14.39
N ARG A 679 27.29 -23.16 -13.45
CA ARG A 679 27.74 -23.31 -12.07
C ARG A 679 29.13 -23.94 -12.06
N VAL A 680 30.15 -23.12 -11.89
CA VAL A 680 31.43 -23.56 -11.34
C VAL A 680 31.13 -24.06 -9.93
N ASN A 681 31.38 -25.35 -9.64
CA ASN A 681 31.06 -26.01 -8.36
C ASN A 681 31.92 -25.49 -7.20
N ASP A 682 31.74 -24.22 -6.80
CA ASP A 682 32.58 -23.46 -5.85
C ASP A 682 34.08 -23.76 -6.01
N ALA A 683 34.51 -23.95 -7.26
CA ALA A 683 35.81 -24.52 -7.58
C ALA A 683 36.88 -23.45 -7.35
N HIS A 684 37.38 -23.44 -6.12
CA HIS A 684 38.18 -22.37 -5.53
C HIS A 684 39.19 -21.76 -6.50
N LEU A 685 38.91 -20.54 -6.98
CA LEU A 685 39.93 -19.62 -7.50
C LEU A 685 40.75 -19.07 -6.33
N ALA A 686 41.29 -19.99 -5.53
CA ALA A 686 42.08 -19.72 -4.34
C ALA A 686 43.53 -19.50 -4.73
N THR A 687 43.98 -18.26 -4.61
CA THR A 687 45.39 -17.92 -4.78
C THR A 687 46.01 -17.64 -3.43
N CYS A 688 46.76 -18.64 -2.96
CA CYS A 688 47.45 -18.63 -1.68
C CYS A 688 48.65 -17.67 -1.72
N ALA A 689 48.64 -16.66 -0.86
CA ALA A 689 49.77 -15.81 -0.57
C ALA A 689 50.46 -16.31 0.70
N GLU A 690 51.65 -16.89 0.57
CA GLU A 690 52.49 -17.21 1.74
C GLU A 690 53.06 -15.92 2.34
N ILE A 691 52.37 -15.37 3.34
CA ILE A 691 52.90 -14.28 4.16
C ILE A 691 53.63 -14.88 5.37
N PRO A 692 54.91 -14.52 5.60
CA PRO A 692 55.58 -14.83 6.86
C PRO A 692 54.86 -14.18 8.04
N ARG A 693 54.69 -14.90 9.15
CA ARG A 693 53.97 -14.48 10.39
C ARG A 693 54.56 -13.25 11.12
N SER A 694 55.40 -12.44 10.48
CA SER A 694 56.17 -11.33 11.03
C SER A 694 56.08 -10.04 10.22
N ARG A 695 55.09 -9.90 9.33
CA ARG A 695 54.80 -8.65 8.60
C ARG A 695 53.53 -7.99 9.09
N THR A 696 53.59 -6.69 9.31
CA THR A 696 52.43 -5.82 9.48
C THR A 696 51.70 -5.68 8.16
N VAL A 697 50.43 -6.05 8.09
CA VAL A 697 49.57 -5.75 6.95
C VAL A 697 49.25 -4.26 6.97
N LEU A 698 49.26 -3.61 5.81
CA LEU A 698 48.93 -2.18 5.68
C LEU A 698 47.63 -1.99 4.91
N MET A 699 46.90 -0.94 5.24
CA MET A 699 45.71 -0.48 4.51
C MET A 699 46.00 0.90 3.93
N GLU A 700 45.86 1.04 2.61
CA GLU A 700 46.11 2.28 1.88
C GLU A 700 44.87 2.64 1.04
N GLU A 701 44.31 3.83 1.21
CA GLU A 701 43.26 4.34 0.30
C GLU A 701 43.88 4.54 -1.09
N LEU A 702 43.34 3.86 -2.10
CA LEU A 702 43.77 4.04 -3.49
C LEU A 702 43.09 5.25 -4.14
N TRP A 703 41.81 5.43 -3.83
CA TRP A 703 40.96 6.50 -4.31
C TRP A 703 39.65 6.55 -3.51
N LYS A 704 38.99 7.70 -3.55
CA LYS A 704 37.59 7.85 -3.18
C LYS A 704 36.85 8.75 -4.16
N VAL A 705 35.54 8.54 -4.31
CA VAL A 705 34.65 9.29 -5.22
C VAL A 705 33.57 9.98 -4.41
N SER A 706 33.40 11.29 -4.60
CA SER A 706 32.35 12.04 -3.91
C SER A 706 30.98 11.76 -4.52
N MET A 707 30.03 11.42 -3.65
CA MET A 707 28.63 11.12 -3.95
C MET A 707 27.69 12.29 -3.65
N GLY A 708 28.23 13.42 -3.14
CA GLY A 708 27.51 14.65 -2.82
C GLY A 708 26.56 14.60 -1.62
N SER A 709 26.44 13.45 -0.95
CA SER A 709 25.77 13.23 0.33
C SER A 709 26.06 11.79 0.83
N CYS A 710 25.64 11.46 2.06
CA CYS A 710 25.82 10.17 2.73
C CYS A 710 25.61 8.93 1.85
N VAL A 711 26.48 7.93 2.02
CA VAL A 711 26.55 6.72 1.20
C VAL A 711 26.23 5.47 2.03
N ASP A 712 24.97 5.33 2.44
CA ASP A 712 24.48 4.16 3.20
C ASP A 712 24.27 2.91 2.31
N ALA A 713 24.09 3.09 1.00
CA ALA A 713 24.02 1.98 0.06
C ALA A 713 25.37 1.25 -0.02
N SER A 714 25.33 -0.08 -0.09
CA SER A 714 26.54 -0.89 -0.18
C SER A 714 26.94 -1.13 -1.65
N PRO A 715 28.25 -1.18 -1.98
CA PRO A 715 28.70 -1.39 -3.36
C PRO A 715 28.17 -2.68 -3.97
N LEU A 716 27.83 -2.61 -5.26
CA LEU A 716 27.78 -3.77 -6.15
C LEU A 716 29.02 -3.71 -7.05
N ILE A 717 29.89 -4.72 -6.97
CA ILE A 717 31.07 -4.83 -7.85
C ILE A 717 30.76 -5.82 -8.97
N VAL A 718 31.07 -5.45 -10.21
CA VAL A 718 30.80 -6.25 -11.41
C VAL A 718 32.07 -6.36 -12.25
N PHE A 719 32.53 -7.58 -12.48
CA PHE A 719 33.58 -7.91 -13.43
C PHE A 719 32.93 -8.24 -14.77
N LYS A 720 33.44 -7.66 -15.86
CA LYS A 720 33.00 -7.93 -17.24
C LYS A 720 34.24 -8.11 -18.11
N GLY A 721 34.73 -9.35 -18.18
CA GLY A 721 36.08 -9.63 -18.70
C GLY A 721 37.16 -9.02 -17.81
N LEU A 722 37.96 -8.10 -18.36
CA LEU A 722 39.02 -7.38 -17.63
C LEU A 722 38.54 -6.07 -16.97
N ASP A 723 37.31 -5.65 -17.25
CA ASP A 723 36.75 -4.41 -16.72
C ASP A 723 35.99 -4.65 -15.41
N ILE A 724 36.14 -3.71 -14.47
CA ILE A 724 35.65 -3.83 -13.10
C ILE A 724 34.88 -2.55 -12.77
N PHE A 725 33.57 -2.70 -12.62
CA PHE A 725 32.63 -1.61 -12.39
C PHE A 725 32.10 -1.67 -10.96
N LEU A 726 32.02 -0.52 -10.30
CA LEU A 726 31.34 -0.34 -9.02
C LEU A 726 30.06 0.45 -9.27
N PHE A 727 28.92 -0.12 -8.88
CA PHE A 727 27.62 0.56 -8.88
C PHE A 727 27.20 0.89 -7.45
N ILE A 728 26.85 2.15 -7.20
CA ILE A 728 26.45 2.65 -5.87
C ILE A 728 25.57 3.89 -5.98
N GLY A 729 24.77 4.16 -4.95
CA GLY A 729 23.95 5.37 -4.83
C GLY A 729 24.08 6.05 -3.47
N SER A 730 23.46 7.22 -3.33
CA SER A 730 23.58 8.04 -2.11
C SER A 730 22.34 8.87 -1.79
N HIS A 731 22.42 9.61 -0.69
CA HIS A 731 21.36 10.50 -0.21
C HIS A 731 21.18 11.76 -1.08
N SER A 732 22.09 12.06 -2.02
CA SER A 732 21.97 13.17 -2.98
C SER A 732 21.00 12.87 -4.14
N HIS A 733 20.43 11.66 -4.13
CA HIS A 733 19.68 10.98 -5.19
C HIS A 733 20.54 10.57 -6.41
N GLU A 734 21.86 10.70 -6.34
CA GLU A 734 22.73 10.19 -7.41
C GLU A 734 22.91 8.67 -7.29
N PHE A 735 22.88 8.00 -8.45
CA PHE A 735 23.33 6.62 -8.65
C PHE A 735 24.35 6.62 -9.79
N MET A 736 25.46 5.90 -9.62
CA MET A 736 26.58 5.98 -10.57
C MET A 736 27.34 4.67 -10.77
N CYS A 737 28.05 4.61 -11.89
CA CYS A 737 29.02 3.59 -12.22
C CYS A 737 30.44 4.18 -12.16
N VAL A 738 31.34 3.54 -11.42
CA VAL A 738 32.75 3.92 -11.26
C VAL A 738 33.65 2.80 -11.81
N ASP A 739 34.66 3.16 -12.59
CA ASP A 739 35.75 2.23 -12.97
C ASP A 739 36.66 1.97 -11.77
N ALA A 740 36.72 0.71 -11.35
CA ALA A 740 37.41 0.25 -10.15
C ALA A 740 38.70 -0.57 -10.43
N ARG A 741 39.28 -0.45 -11.64
CA ARG A 741 40.50 -1.16 -12.07
C ARG A 741 41.76 -0.72 -11.27
N ARG A 742 42.97 -1.07 -11.73
CA ARG A 742 44.24 -0.89 -10.98
C ARG A 742 45.15 0.23 -11.48
N ILE A 743 44.90 0.82 -12.65
CA ILE A 743 45.93 1.57 -13.40
C ILE A 743 45.99 3.04 -12.95
N TRP A 744 46.55 3.28 -11.76
CA TRP A 744 47.01 4.58 -11.20
C TRP A 744 46.04 5.77 -11.13
N PHE A 745 44.87 5.72 -11.77
CA PHE A 745 43.87 6.80 -11.83
C PHE A 745 42.41 6.30 -11.91
N SER A 746 42.17 4.99 -11.90
CA SER A 746 40.82 4.40 -12.04
C SER A 746 40.06 4.38 -10.71
N GLY A 747 39.51 5.54 -10.37
CA GLY A 747 38.30 5.73 -9.56
C GLY A 747 37.33 6.66 -10.32
N SER A 748 37.23 6.48 -11.64
CA SER A 748 36.58 7.44 -12.55
C SER A 748 35.11 7.08 -12.80
N VAL A 749 34.23 8.04 -12.56
CA VAL A 749 32.79 7.93 -12.87
C VAL A 749 32.63 7.75 -14.38
N GLN A 750 32.12 6.59 -14.79
CA GLN A 750 31.81 6.27 -16.19
C GLN A 750 30.51 6.94 -16.62
N TRP A 751 29.50 6.86 -15.74
CA TRP A 751 28.22 7.55 -15.88
C TRP A 751 27.61 7.79 -14.50
N LYS A 752 26.76 8.81 -14.38
CA LYS A 752 25.88 9.02 -13.23
C LYS A 752 24.51 9.53 -13.65
N ILE A 753 23.49 9.15 -12.90
CA ILE A 753 22.10 9.56 -13.08
C ILE A 753 21.53 10.05 -11.75
N LYS A 754 20.63 11.04 -11.80
CA LYS A 754 19.89 11.50 -10.62
C LYS A 754 18.48 10.92 -10.64
N LEU A 755 18.14 10.17 -9.59
CA LEU A 755 16.85 9.52 -9.41
C LEU A 755 15.90 10.42 -8.58
N GLU A 756 14.64 10.00 -8.41
CA GLU A 756 13.61 10.83 -7.78
C GLU A 756 13.67 10.88 -6.24
N GLY A 757 14.52 10.07 -5.62
CA GLY A 757 14.70 9.99 -4.16
C GLY A 757 16.05 9.41 -3.75
N ARG A 758 16.37 9.48 -2.45
CA ARG A 758 17.58 8.90 -1.85
C ARG A 758 17.74 7.43 -2.25
N VAL A 759 18.99 7.02 -2.45
CA VAL A 759 19.35 5.65 -2.84
C VAL A 759 20.18 5.02 -1.72
N GLU A 760 19.49 4.31 -0.83
CA GLU A 760 20.09 3.48 0.22
C GLU A 760 19.98 1.98 -0.13
N CYS A 761 19.20 1.66 -1.18
CA CYS A 761 19.12 0.33 -1.77
C CYS A 761 20.48 -0.05 -2.37
N SER A 762 21.03 -1.18 -1.94
CA SER A 762 22.21 -1.77 -2.57
C SER A 762 21.77 -2.41 -3.88
N ALA A 763 22.48 -2.12 -4.99
CA ALA A 763 22.03 -2.54 -6.32
C ALA A 763 22.23 -4.04 -6.58
N ALA A 764 21.55 -4.54 -7.61
CA ALA A 764 21.81 -5.83 -8.24
C ALA A 764 22.00 -5.67 -9.76
N ILE A 765 22.51 -6.68 -10.45
CA ILE A 765 22.60 -6.71 -11.91
C ILE A 765 21.90 -7.98 -12.43
N VAL A 766 21.17 -7.91 -13.54
CA VAL A 766 20.47 -9.08 -14.10
C VAL A 766 21.46 -10.11 -14.66
N GLY A 767 21.03 -11.37 -14.80
CA GLY A 767 21.91 -12.51 -15.12
C GLY A 767 22.62 -12.48 -16.49
N ASP A 768 22.23 -11.59 -17.40
CA ASP A 768 22.91 -11.33 -18.69
C ASP A 768 23.83 -10.09 -18.65
N PHE A 769 24.04 -9.51 -17.46
CA PHE A 769 24.91 -8.37 -17.21
C PHE A 769 24.59 -7.14 -18.08
N SER A 770 23.35 -7.00 -18.57
CA SER A 770 22.91 -5.84 -19.37
C SER A 770 22.27 -4.73 -18.54
N GLN A 771 21.46 -5.05 -17.52
CA GLN A 771 20.69 -4.09 -16.69
C GLN A 771 21.10 -4.12 -15.22
N VAL A 772 21.31 -2.96 -14.61
CA VAL A 772 21.46 -2.76 -13.16
C VAL A 772 20.13 -2.34 -12.56
N VAL A 773 19.74 -2.97 -11.46
CA VAL A 773 18.45 -2.80 -10.78
C VAL A 773 18.67 -2.15 -9.42
N VAL A 774 17.96 -1.04 -9.15
CA VAL A 774 18.11 -0.28 -7.89
C VAL A 774 16.80 0.39 -7.47
N GLY A 775 16.48 0.31 -6.18
CA GLY A 775 15.35 0.98 -5.55
C GLY A 775 15.67 2.37 -4.98
N CYS A 776 14.66 3.20 -4.74
CA CYS A 776 14.83 4.49 -4.06
C CYS A 776 13.72 4.81 -3.05
N TYR A 777 13.94 5.86 -2.26
CA TYR A 777 13.03 6.40 -1.26
C TYR A 777 11.71 7.00 -1.79
N LYS A 778 11.50 7.04 -3.12
CA LYS A 778 10.17 7.33 -3.72
C LYS A 778 9.40 6.07 -4.13
N GLY A 779 9.90 4.88 -3.75
CA GLY A 779 9.29 3.59 -4.07
C GLY A 779 9.49 3.14 -5.52
N LYS A 780 10.30 3.85 -6.31
CA LYS A 780 10.65 3.42 -7.67
C LYS A 780 11.78 2.40 -7.64
N ILE A 781 11.61 1.36 -8.45
CA ILE A 781 12.63 0.37 -8.79
C ILE A 781 13.02 0.66 -10.24
N TYR A 782 14.24 1.12 -10.46
CA TYR A 782 14.76 1.47 -11.77
C TYR A 782 15.54 0.30 -12.37
N PHE A 783 15.35 0.08 -13.66
CA PHE A 783 16.15 -0.82 -14.48
C PHE A 783 16.97 0.03 -15.43
N LEU A 784 18.28 0.09 -15.18
CA LEU A 784 19.23 0.98 -15.84
C LEU A 784 20.16 0.17 -16.76
N ASP A 785 20.47 0.68 -17.94
CA ASP A 785 21.53 0.12 -18.78
C ASP A 785 22.88 0.17 -18.06
N SER A 786 23.51 -0.99 -17.83
CA SER A 786 24.78 -1.10 -17.12
C SER A 786 25.93 -0.30 -17.75
N SER A 787 25.90 -0.08 -19.06
CA SER A 787 26.98 0.56 -19.82
C SER A 787 26.92 2.10 -19.81
N ASN A 788 25.73 2.68 -19.63
CA ASN A 788 25.50 4.12 -19.83
C ASN A 788 24.51 4.78 -18.85
N GLY A 789 23.82 4.00 -18.00
CA GLY A 789 22.94 4.51 -16.96
C GLY A 789 21.55 4.96 -17.41
N ASN A 790 21.20 4.81 -18.70
CA ASN A 790 19.86 5.16 -19.18
C ASN A 790 18.77 4.30 -18.52
N ILE A 791 17.65 4.91 -18.14
CA ILE A 791 16.47 4.19 -17.62
C ILE A 791 15.82 3.43 -18.79
N LEU A 792 15.89 2.10 -18.74
CA LEU A 792 15.25 1.21 -19.72
C LEU A 792 13.75 1.06 -19.42
N TRP A 793 13.41 0.96 -18.13
CA TRP A 793 12.06 1.04 -17.56
C TRP A 793 12.13 1.21 -16.04
N SER A 794 10.98 1.38 -15.39
CA SER A 794 10.88 1.38 -13.92
C SER A 794 9.54 0.84 -13.44
N PHE A 795 9.53 0.31 -12.23
CA PHE A 795 8.33 -0.10 -11.49
C PHE A 795 8.09 0.83 -10.28
N GLN A 796 6.84 1.00 -9.87
CA GLN A 796 6.44 1.83 -8.73
C GLN A 796 5.81 0.97 -7.63
N ALA A 797 6.56 0.75 -6.56
CA ALA A 797 6.02 0.25 -5.30
C ALA A 797 5.19 1.33 -4.58
N SER A 798 4.38 0.93 -3.60
CA SER A 798 3.46 1.79 -2.86
C SER A 798 4.14 2.53 -1.70
N SER A 799 5.39 2.20 -1.40
CA SER A 799 6.27 2.88 -0.43
C SER A 799 7.74 2.68 -0.81
N GLU A 800 8.63 3.26 -0.01
CA GLU A 800 10.10 3.26 -0.16
C GLU A 800 10.68 1.86 -0.45
N VAL A 801 11.75 1.80 -1.24
CA VAL A 801 12.48 0.55 -1.51
C VAL A 801 13.92 0.67 -1.04
N LYS A 802 14.26 -0.09 0.01
CA LYS A 802 15.62 -0.19 0.59
C LYS A 802 16.20 -1.61 0.50
N SER A 803 15.35 -2.64 0.43
CA SER A 803 15.76 -4.03 0.18
C SER A 803 16.61 -4.13 -1.09
N GLN A 804 17.78 -4.79 -1.00
CA GLN A 804 18.57 -5.15 -2.18
C GLN A 804 17.73 -6.11 -3.05
N PRO A 805 17.59 -5.86 -4.37
CA PRO A 805 16.87 -6.78 -5.25
C PRO A 805 17.63 -8.11 -5.38
N LEU A 806 16.90 -9.22 -5.29
CA LEU A 806 17.44 -10.55 -5.54
C LEU A 806 17.09 -11.01 -6.96
N VAL A 807 18.05 -11.62 -7.65
CA VAL A 807 17.95 -12.06 -9.04
C VAL A 807 17.68 -13.56 -9.10
N ASP A 808 16.55 -13.98 -9.64
CA ASP A 808 16.29 -15.36 -10.04
C ASP A 808 16.64 -15.50 -11.53
N ILE A 809 17.85 -15.96 -11.81
CA ILE A 809 18.35 -16.18 -13.19
C ILE A 809 17.54 -17.26 -13.90
N SER A 810 17.15 -18.32 -13.17
CA SER A 810 16.47 -19.50 -13.74
C SER A 810 15.08 -19.14 -14.27
N ARG A 811 14.41 -18.17 -13.62
CA ARG A 811 13.05 -17.72 -13.98
C ARG A 811 13.02 -16.34 -14.65
N GLN A 812 14.17 -15.67 -14.70
CA GLN A 812 14.33 -14.31 -15.26
C GLN A 812 13.47 -13.28 -14.50
N LEU A 813 13.43 -13.42 -13.16
CA LEU A 813 12.65 -12.58 -12.24
C LEU A 813 13.55 -11.81 -11.27
N ILE A 814 13.09 -10.64 -10.85
CA ILE A 814 13.64 -9.87 -9.73
C ILE A 814 12.67 -9.90 -8.55
N TRP A 815 13.17 -10.24 -7.38
CA TRP A 815 12.45 -10.21 -6.12
C TRP A 815 12.93 -9.01 -5.29
N CYS A 816 12.06 -8.04 -5.00
CA CYS A 816 12.47 -6.79 -4.34
C CYS A 816 11.46 -6.34 -3.27
N GLY A 817 11.95 -6.09 -2.05
CA GLY A 817 11.12 -5.75 -0.90
C GLY A 817 10.85 -4.25 -0.73
N SER A 818 9.62 -3.87 -0.39
CA SER A 818 9.23 -2.49 -0.10
C SER A 818 8.83 -2.27 1.37
N HIS A 819 8.85 -1.02 1.80
CA HIS A 819 8.27 -0.55 3.06
C HIS A 819 6.73 -0.51 3.05
N ASP A 820 6.06 -0.89 1.95
CA ASP A 820 4.60 -1.13 1.90
C ASP A 820 4.19 -2.57 2.32
N HIS A 821 5.17 -3.33 2.80
CA HIS A 821 5.04 -4.70 3.29
C HIS A 821 4.86 -5.77 2.19
N ASN A 822 5.10 -5.45 0.92
CA ASN A 822 5.13 -6.42 -0.18
C ASN A 822 6.56 -6.76 -0.62
N LEU A 823 6.77 -8.03 -0.93
CA LEU A 823 7.85 -8.49 -1.80
C LEU A 823 7.32 -8.51 -3.24
N TYR A 824 7.81 -7.62 -4.09
CA TYR A 824 7.43 -7.53 -5.50
C TYR A 824 8.22 -8.52 -6.35
N VAL A 825 7.56 -9.09 -7.35
CA VAL A 825 8.16 -10.02 -8.32
C VAL A 825 8.03 -9.45 -9.72
N LEU A 826 9.17 -9.08 -10.30
CA LEU A 826 9.25 -8.32 -11.54
C LEU A 826 9.89 -9.18 -12.64
N ASP A 827 9.21 -9.34 -13.76
CA ASP A 827 9.79 -9.91 -14.98
C ASP A 827 10.56 -8.81 -15.71
N TYR A 828 11.89 -8.95 -15.79
CA TYR A 828 12.76 -7.92 -16.36
C TYR A 828 12.91 -7.98 -17.88
N LYS A 829 12.34 -8.99 -18.54
CA LYS A 829 12.23 -9.08 -20.00
C LYS A 829 10.91 -8.49 -20.49
N ASN A 830 9.80 -8.90 -19.87
CA ASN A 830 8.45 -8.42 -20.19
C ASN A 830 8.11 -7.09 -19.51
N ARG A 831 8.97 -6.59 -18.61
CA ARG A 831 8.91 -5.24 -17.98
C ARG A 831 7.65 -5.02 -17.14
N CYS A 832 7.20 -6.07 -16.45
CA CYS A 832 5.97 -6.08 -15.69
C CYS A 832 6.18 -6.65 -14.27
N CYS A 833 5.24 -6.36 -13.38
CA CYS A 833 5.13 -7.05 -12.09
C CYS A 833 4.21 -8.26 -12.29
N VAL A 834 4.74 -9.47 -12.11
CA VAL A 834 4.00 -10.73 -12.30
C VAL A 834 3.36 -11.25 -11.02
N TYR A 835 3.86 -10.81 -9.85
CA TYR A 835 3.32 -11.23 -8.55
C TYR A 835 3.73 -10.27 -7.43
N ASN A 836 3.02 -10.29 -6.31
CA ASN A 836 3.44 -9.63 -5.07
C ASN A 836 3.08 -10.50 -3.84
N VAL A 837 3.99 -10.61 -2.87
CA VAL A 837 3.80 -11.42 -1.66
C VAL A 837 3.74 -10.53 -0.42
N PRO A 838 2.59 -10.45 0.29
CA PRO A 838 2.45 -9.61 1.48
C PRO A 838 3.13 -10.25 2.70
N CYS A 839 4.19 -9.60 3.20
CA CYS A 839 5.11 -10.10 4.22
C CYS A 839 4.87 -9.54 5.64
N GLY A 840 3.73 -8.84 5.86
CA GLY A 840 3.26 -8.42 7.20
C GLY A 840 3.93 -7.18 7.81
N GLY A 841 5.16 -6.88 7.41
CA GLY A 841 5.89 -5.67 7.77
C GLY A 841 6.85 -5.24 6.65
N SER A 842 7.53 -4.13 6.84
CA SER A 842 8.47 -3.57 5.86
C SER A 842 9.67 -4.49 5.62
N ILE A 843 10.15 -4.59 4.39
CA ILE A 843 11.27 -5.46 4.03
C ILE A 843 12.52 -4.59 3.83
N TYR A 844 13.49 -4.71 4.75
CA TYR A 844 14.77 -3.99 4.72
C TYR A 844 15.92 -4.85 4.19
N GLY A 845 15.97 -6.13 4.59
CA GLY A 845 16.99 -7.07 4.12
C GLY A 845 16.76 -7.53 2.68
N SER A 846 17.79 -8.09 2.05
CA SER A 846 17.60 -8.93 0.86
C SER A 846 16.86 -10.22 1.25
N PRO A 847 15.90 -10.71 0.45
CA PRO A 847 15.47 -12.10 0.51
C PRO A 847 16.59 -13.02 -0.01
N VAL A 848 16.42 -14.34 0.10
CA VAL A 848 17.39 -15.35 -0.37
C VAL A 848 16.70 -16.58 -0.96
N ILE A 849 17.26 -17.14 -2.06
CA ILE A 849 16.75 -18.35 -2.72
C ILE A 849 17.54 -19.58 -2.27
N ASP A 850 16.81 -20.60 -1.85
CA ASP A 850 17.21 -21.99 -1.81
C ASP A 850 17.03 -22.64 -3.20
N GLU A 851 18.16 -22.79 -3.90
CA GLU A 851 18.21 -23.36 -5.24
C GLU A 851 18.14 -24.90 -5.24
N LEU A 852 18.21 -25.57 -4.08
CA LEU A 852 18.02 -27.02 -3.94
C LEU A 852 16.51 -27.33 -3.85
N ASN A 853 15.82 -26.73 -2.87
CA ASN A 853 14.41 -27.00 -2.62
C ASN A 853 13.46 -26.21 -3.54
N ASN A 854 13.98 -25.21 -4.26
CA ASN A 854 13.20 -24.22 -5.02
C ASN A 854 12.24 -23.46 -4.10
N THR A 855 12.84 -22.85 -3.09
CA THR A 855 12.19 -22.01 -2.07
C THR A 855 12.87 -20.66 -2.00
N LEU A 856 12.10 -19.61 -1.70
CA LEU A 856 12.57 -18.26 -1.43
C LEU A 856 12.18 -17.90 0.00
N TYR A 857 13.14 -17.37 0.76
CA TYR A 857 12.93 -16.88 2.12
C TYR A 857 12.98 -15.36 2.15
N VAL A 858 12.05 -14.75 2.89
CA VAL A 858 11.99 -13.31 3.12
C VAL A 858 11.57 -13.02 4.56
N ALA A 859 12.16 -12.00 5.17
CA ALA A 859 11.85 -11.56 6.53
C ALA A 859 11.51 -10.07 6.57
N SER A 860 10.73 -9.65 7.57
CA SER A 860 10.19 -8.29 7.67
C SER A 860 10.32 -7.66 9.06
N THR A 861 10.09 -6.36 9.16
CA THR A 861 10.12 -5.61 10.42
C THR A 861 8.97 -5.93 11.37
N SER A 862 7.93 -6.66 10.95
CA SER A 862 6.93 -7.23 11.87
C SER A 862 7.44 -8.49 12.58
N GLY A 863 8.69 -8.90 12.32
CA GLY A 863 9.24 -10.18 12.76
C GLY A 863 8.79 -11.38 11.92
N ARG A 864 8.04 -11.19 10.83
CA ARG A 864 7.56 -12.32 10.03
C ARG A 864 8.65 -12.85 9.11
N MET A 865 9.01 -14.12 9.27
CA MET A 865 9.70 -14.93 8.28
C MET A 865 8.66 -15.63 7.39
N THR A 866 8.85 -15.62 6.07
CA THR A 866 7.97 -16.27 5.09
C THR A 866 8.80 -17.10 4.12
N ALA A 867 8.41 -18.36 3.91
CA ALA A 867 8.96 -19.25 2.89
C ALA A 867 7.98 -19.41 1.73
N ILE A 868 8.48 -19.28 0.51
CA ILE A 868 7.70 -19.20 -0.73
C ILE A 868 8.26 -20.23 -1.72
N SER A 869 7.47 -21.21 -2.16
CA SER A 869 7.92 -22.09 -3.24
C SER A 869 7.89 -21.34 -4.56
N ILE A 870 9.04 -21.34 -5.23
CA ILE A 870 9.23 -20.71 -6.54
C ILE A 870 9.04 -21.69 -7.71
N LYS A 871 8.62 -22.94 -7.45
CA LYS A 871 8.54 -24.00 -8.46
C LYS A 871 7.67 -23.65 -9.68
N ALA A 872 6.54 -22.99 -9.48
CA ALA A 872 5.66 -22.49 -10.53
C ALA A 872 4.87 -21.26 -10.04
N LEU A 873 4.29 -20.50 -10.97
CA LEU A 873 3.29 -19.47 -10.68
C LEU A 873 1.90 -20.11 -10.53
N PRO A 874 1.01 -19.58 -9.66
CA PRO A 874 1.27 -18.55 -8.65
C PRO A 874 2.15 -19.09 -7.51
N PHE A 875 3.04 -18.25 -6.98
CA PHE A 875 3.99 -18.69 -5.96
C PHE A 875 3.29 -18.94 -4.62
N ASN A 876 3.47 -20.16 -4.09
CA ASN A 876 2.79 -20.66 -2.91
C ASN A 876 3.63 -20.44 -1.65
N ILE A 877 3.01 -19.91 -0.58
CA ILE A 877 3.66 -19.84 0.74
C ILE A 877 3.72 -21.27 1.30
N LEU A 878 4.93 -21.75 1.58
CA LEU A 878 5.16 -23.06 2.20
C LEU A 878 4.93 -23.01 3.72
N TRP A 879 5.49 -21.99 4.37
CA TRP A 879 5.36 -21.76 5.81
C TRP A 879 5.60 -20.29 6.17
N MET A 880 5.14 -19.89 7.35
CA MET A 880 5.38 -18.58 7.95
C MET A 880 5.67 -18.74 9.43
N HIS A 881 6.63 -17.97 9.94
CA HIS A 881 6.90 -17.83 11.37
C HIS A 881 6.81 -16.37 11.78
N GLU A 882 5.98 -16.07 12.77
CA GLU A 882 6.02 -14.78 13.47
C GLU A 882 7.10 -14.85 14.54
N LEU A 883 8.04 -13.90 14.53
CA LEU A 883 9.14 -13.80 15.48
C LEU A 883 8.94 -12.57 16.38
N GLU A 884 9.40 -12.67 17.63
CA GLU A 884 9.10 -11.73 18.72
C GLU A 884 9.76 -10.33 18.56
N ALA A 885 10.52 -10.10 17.48
CA ALA A 885 11.26 -8.87 17.22
C ALA A 885 11.42 -8.59 15.71
N PRO A 886 11.70 -7.33 15.30
CA PRO A 886 11.94 -6.99 13.90
C PRO A 886 13.19 -7.65 13.29
N VAL A 887 13.14 -7.89 11.97
CA VAL A 887 14.30 -8.24 11.14
C VAL A 887 14.65 -7.08 10.20
N PHE A 888 15.91 -6.62 10.24
CA PHE A 888 16.43 -5.54 9.38
C PHE A 888 17.55 -6.01 8.44
N GLY A 889 18.37 -6.97 8.87
CA GLY A 889 19.46 -7.52 8.05
C GLY A 889 18.98 -8.39 6.90
N SER A 890 19.82 -8.53 5.87
CA SER A 890 19.62 -9.55 4.83
C SER A 890 19.71 -10.96 5.42
N LEU A 891 18.91 -11.87 4.85
CA LEU A 891 19.00 -13.30 5.18
C LEU A 891 20.25 -13.92 4.52
N ALA A 892 20.86 -14.88 5.20
CA ALA A 892 21.91 -15.73 4.65
C ALA A 892 21.40 -17.16 4.53
N ILE A 893 21.97 -17.94 3.61
CA ILE A 893 21.63 -19.35 3.42
C ILE A 893 22.90 -20.20 3.37
N ASN A 894 22.84 -21.38 3.97
CA ASN A 894 23.83 -22.41 3.71
C ASN A 894 23.49 -23.13 2.40
N SER A 895 24.33 -22.97 1.38
CA SER A 895 24.12 -23.55 0.05
C SER A 895 24.17 -25.08 0.02
N SER A 896 24.75 -25.75 1.02
CA SER A 896 24.83 -27.21 1.09
C SER A 896 23.62 -27.87 1.75
N THR A 897 22.98 -27.20 2.73
CA THR A 897 21.84 -27.75 3.49
C THR A 897 20.49 -27.09 3.16
N GLY A 898 20.48 -25.93 2.50
CA GLY A 898 19.29 -25.08 2.34
C GLY A 898 18.87 -24.33 3.61
N SER A 899 19.61 -24.46 4.72
CA SER A 899 19.27 -23.82 5.99
C SER A 899 19.42 -22.30 5.92
N VAL A 900 18.39 -21.56 6.34
CA VAL A 900 18.35 -20.09 6.29
C VAL A 900 18.59 -19.48 7.68
N VAL A 901 19.51 -18.51 7.74
CA VAL A 901 19.89 -17.79 8.96
C VAL A 901 19.20 -16.43 9.02
N CYS A 902 18.56 -16.16 10.15
CA CYS A 902 17.81 -14.94 10.43
C CYS A 902 18.37 -14.23 11.68
N CYS A 903 18.48 -12.90 11.61
CA CYS A 903 18.96 -12.07 12.71
C CYS A 903 17.90 -11.06 13.15
N LEU A 904 17.62 -11.04 14.44
CA LEU A 904 16.57 -10.24 15.06
C LEU A 904 17.17 -9.07 15.84
N VAL A 905 16.50 -7.92 15.81
CA VAL A 905 16.97 -6.68 16.46
C VAL A 905 17.15 -6.83 17.97
N ASP A 906 16.47 -7.77 18.63
CA ASP A 906 16.61 -8.03 20.07
C ASP A 906 17.82 -8.91 20.45
N GLY A 907 18.68 -9.27 19.48
CA GLY A 907 19.89 -10.05 19.69
C GLY A 907 19.75 -11.56 19.47
N HIS A 908 18.61 -12.04 18.96
CA HIS A 908 18.50 -13.45 18.57
C HIS A 908 19.06 -13.73 17.16
N VAL A 909 19.76 -14.85 17.04
CA VAL A 909 20.12 -15.51 15.79
C VAL A 909 19.34 -16.82 15.73
N ILE A 910 18.64 -17.07 14.62
CA ILE A 910 17.81 -18.26 14.42
C ILE A 910 18.17 -18.91 13.09
N VAL A 911 18.33 -20.22 13.07
CA VAL A 911 18.50 -21.01 11.85
C VAL A 911 17.28 -21.91 11.64
N PHE A 912 16.70 -21.85 10.46
CA PHE A 912 15.60 -22.70 10.03
C PHE A 912 16.09 -23.71 8.99
N ASP A 913 15.54 -24.92 9.01
CA ASP A 913 15.65 -25.85 7.88
C ASP A 913 14.64 -25.52 6.77
N SER A 914 14.64 -26.31 5.69
CA SER A 914 13.73 -26.08 4.57
C SER A 914 12.25 -26.34 4.91
N SER A 915 11.95 -27.09 5.98
CA SER A 915 10.59 -27.32 6.50
C SER A 915 10.06 -26.17 7.36
N GLY A 916 10.94 -25.26 7.79
CA GLY A 916 10.61 -24.19 8.75
C GLY A 916 10.87 -24.59 10.20
N SER A 917 11.41 -25.78 10.45
CA SER A 917 11.80 -26.17 11.81
C SER A 917 13.03 -25.38 12.24
N ILE A 918 13.01 -24.82 13.45
CA ILE A 918 14.16 -24.14 14.04
C ILE A 918 15.22 -25.20 14.39
N VAL A 919 16.35 -25.17 13.68
CA VAL A 919 17.52 -26.02 13.95
C VAL A 919 18.17 -25.58 15.27
N TRP A 920 18.36 -24.28 15.44
CA TRP A 920 18.81 -23.66 16.68
C TRP A 920 18.41 -22.18 16.78
N LYS A 921 18.29 -21.68 18.02
CA LYS A 921 18.09 -20.26 18.38
C LYS A 921 19.10 -19.88 19.46
N TYR A 922 19.95 -18.90 19.18
CA TYR A 922 20.94 -18.35 20.11
C TYR A 922 20.63 -16.88 20.41
N LYS A 923 20.88 -16.40 21.63
CA LYS A 923 20.79 -14.96 21.97
C LYS A 923 22.16 -14.41 22.32
N ILE A 924 22.67 -13.48 21.53
CA ILE A 924 23.90 -12.74 21.84
C ILE A 924 23.62 -11.59 22.80
N SER A 925 24.68 -11.00 23.38
CA SER A 925 24.57 -9.67 23.96
C SER A 925 24.64 -8.62 22.85
N GLY A 926 23.68 -7.69 22.88
CA GLY A 926 23.56 -6.57 21.94
C GLY A 926 22.64 -6.83 20.74
N ASN A 927 22.05 -5.76 20.22
CA ASN A 927 21.09 -5.75 19.13
C ASN A 927 21.76 -6.00 17.77
N ILE A 928 21.09 -6.74 16.87
CA ILE A 928 21.59 -7.01 15.51
C ILE A 928 20.81 -6.18 14.48
N PHE A 929 21.53 -5.33 13.74
CA PHE A 929 20.99 -4.62 12.56
C PHE A 929 21.63 -5.11 11.25
N ALA A 930 22.77 -5.80 11.35
CA ALA A 930 23.51 -6.39 10.25
C ALA A 930 22.78 -7.63 9.66
N GLY A 931 23.10 -7.97 8.42
CA GLY A 931 22.82 -9.31 7.89
C GLY A 931 23.82 -10.34 8.43
N ALA A 932 23.44 -11.61 8.42
CA ALA A 932 24.38 -12.70 8.65
C ALA A 932 25.36 -12.83 7.46
N CYS A 933 26.62 -13.18 7.74
CA CYS A 933 27.64 -13.45 6.72
C CYS A 933 27.99 -14.94 6.71
N ILE A 934 27.78 -15.59 5.56
CA ILE A 934 28.24 -16.95 5.23
C ILE A 934 29.09 -16.83 3.97
N SER A 935 30.20 -17.58 3.87
CA SER A 935 31.06 -17.56 2.68
C SER A 935 31.69 -18.93 2.40
N SER A 936 32.11 -19.15 1.15
CA SER A 936 32.73 -20.42 0.74
C SER A 936 34.10 -20.64 1.39
N ALA A 937 34.78 -19.57 1.81
CA ALA A 937 36.06 -19.64 2.49
C ALA A 937 35.96 -20.00 3.98
N LEU A 938 34.79 -19.84 4.61
CA LEU A 938 34.48 -20.25 5.99
C LEU A 938 33.24 -21.18 6.03
N PRO A 939 33.26 -22.35 5.37
CA PRO A 939 32.05 -23.09 4.98
C PRO A 939 31.24 -23.69 6.13
N SER A 940 31.79 -23.78 7.34
CA SER A 940 31.10 -24.25 8.55
C SER A 940 30.67 -23.13 9.50
N GLN A 941 30.97 -21.86 9.20
CA GLN A 941 30.80 -20.73 10.12
C GLN A 941 29.82 -19.67 9.56
N VAL A 942 28.97 -19.14 10.43
CA VAL A 942 28.19 -17.91 10.17
C VAL A 942 28.66 -16.79 11.10
N VAL A 943 29.04 -15.67 10.50
CA VAL A 943 29.57 -14.48 11.21
C VAL A 943 28.45 -13.45 11.40
N ILE A 944 28.28 -13.00 12.64
CA ILE A 944 27.21 -12.10 13.09
C ILE A 944 27.82 -10.86 13.75
N CYS A 945 27.42 -9.67 13.29
CA CYS A 945 27.84 -8.39 13.87
C CYS A 945 26.77 -7.80 14.80
N SER A 946 27.19 -7.25 15.95
CA SER A 946 26.31 -6.66 16.96
C SER A 946 26.57 -5.17 17.19
N ARG A 947 25.51 -4.42 17.46
CA ARG A 947 25.57 -2.97 17.75
C ARG A 947 26.34 -2.64 19.04
N ASN A 948 26.65 -3.61 19.89
CA ASN A 948 27.56 -3.42 21.03
C ASN A 948 29.05 -3.64 20.67
N GLY A 949 29.40 -3.67 19.39
CA GLY A 949 30.78 -3.77 18.90
C GLY A 949 31.36 -5.18 18.85
N ASN A 950 30.53 -6.20 19.08
CA ASN A 950 30.99 -7.58 19.12
C ASN A 950 30.67 -8.32 17.81
N VAL A 951 31.65 -9.06 17.31
CA VAL A 951 31.53 -9.98 16.18
C VAL A 951 31.57 -11.40 16.73
N TYR A 952 30.61 -12.22 16.33
CA TYR A 952 30.46 -13.61 16.77
C TYR A 952 30.57 -14.53 15.56
N SER A 953 31.13 -15.73 15.78
CA SER A 953 31.02 -16.83 14.82
C SER A 953 30.31 -18.02 15.48
N PHE A 954 29.40 -18.63 14.73
CA PHE A 954 28.68 -19.83 15.11
C PHE A 954 28.85 -20.92 14.06
N GLU A 955 28.96 -22.17 14.51
CA GLU A 955 28.90 -23.35 13.66
C GLU A 955 27.47 -23.47 13.10
N VAL A 956 27.34 -23.44 11.76
CA VAL A 956 26.05 -23.22 11.07
C VAL A 956 25.02 -24.31 11.39
N GLU A 957 25.46 -25.55 11.57
CA GLU A 957 24.58 -26.70 11.79
C GLU A 957 24.13 -26.85 13.26
N THR A 958 24.96 -26.44 14.22
CA THR A 958 24.78 -26.76 15.65
C THR A 958 24.43 -25.55 16.52
N GLY A 959 24.78 -24.34 16.08
CA GLY A 959 24.72 -23.12 16.91
C GLY A 959 25.85 -23.02 17.94
N ASN A 960 26.86 -23.90 17.89
CA ASN A 960 28.04 -23.79 18.75
C ASN A 960 28.81 -22.50 18.42
N LYS A 961 28.97 -21.62 19.40
CA LYS A 961 29.77 -20.39 19.24
C LYS A 961 31.26 -20.75 19.12
N VAL A 962 31.84 -20.57 17.93
CA VAL A 962 33.25 -20.90 17.62
C VAL A 962 34.19 -19.86 18.22
N TRP A 963 33.90 -18.58 18.03
CA TRP A 963 34.70 -17.48 18.59
C TRP A 963 33.86 -16.20 18.78
N LYS A 964 34.42 -15.26 19.54
CA LYS A 964 33.88 -13.90 19.74
C LYS A 964 35.06 -12.92 19.69
N TYR A 965 34.98 -11.93 18.82
CA TYR A 965 35.92 -10.81 18.75
C TYR A 965 35.21 -9.52 19.18
N ASP A 966 35.90 -8.65 19.93
CA ASP A 966 35.37 -7.36 20.37
C ASP A 966 36.10 -6.24 19.63
N VAL A 967 35.37 -5.48 18.82
CA VAL A 967 35.89 -4.32 18.09
C VAL A 967 35.98 -3.10 19.01
N GLY A 968 35.14 -3.02 20.05
CA GLY A 968 35.01 -1.86 20.94
C GLY A 968 34.22 -0.67 20.36
N ASP A 969 33.88 -0.71 19.07
CA ASP A 969 33.07 0.30 18.36
C ASP A 969 31.74 -0.32 17.88
N PRO A 970 30.57 0.36 17.99
CA PRO A 970 29.28 -0.18 17.52
C PRO A 970 29.28 -0.63 16.06
N ILE A 971 28.72 -1.80 15.75
CA ILE A 971 28.64 -2.33 14.37
C ILE A 971 27.18 -2.37 13.88
N ILE A 972 26.94 -1.79 12.71
CA ILE A 972 25.62 -1.75 12.04
C ILE A 972 25.68 -2.47 10.68
N ALA A 973 26.85 -2.45 10.02
CA ALA A 973 27.15 -3.16 8.79
C ALA A 973 27.25 -4.69 8.98
N SER A 974 26.94 -5.44 7.92
CA SER A 974 27.36 -6.85 7.78
C SER A 974 28.88 -6.91 7.63
N ALA A 975 29.55 -7.91 8.21
CA ALA A 975 30.93 -8.22 7.85
C ALA A 975 31.01 -8.88 6.46
N TYR A 976 32.21 -8.90 5.86
CA TYR A 976 32.45 -9.51 4.55
C TYR A 976 33.73 -10.35 4.55
N VAL A 977 33.66 -11.60 4.07
CA VAL A 977 34.84 -12.49 3.89
C VAL A 977 35.37 -12.41 2.46
N ASP A 978 36.69 -12.26 2.28
CA ASP A 978 37.35 -12.33 0.96
C ASP A 978 37.54 -13.80 0.54
N ASP A 979 36.67 -14.29 -0.34
CA ASP A 979 36.68 -15.68 -0.83
C ASP A 979 37.80 -15.97 -1.86
N HIS A 980 38.61 -14.97 -2.24
CA HIS A 980 39.66 -15.09 -3.26
C HIS A 980 41.09 -14.98 -2.72
N LEU A 981 41.29 -14.32 -1.58
CA LEU A 981 42.61 -14.06 -0.99
C LEU A 981 42.91 -14.95 0.22
N TYR A 982 43.80 -15.92 0.01
CA TYR A 982 44.09 -16.96 1.01
C TYR A 982 45.42 -16.68 1.69
N LEU A 983 45.38 -16.53 3.02
CA LEU A 983 46.56 -16.62 3.87
C LEU A 983 46.77 -18.09 4.27
N SER A 984 48.03 -18.51 4.41
CA SER A 984 48.42 -19.93 4.54
C SER A 984 47.80 -20.71 5.70
N SER A 985 47.18 -20.04 6.69
CA SER A 985 46.30 -20.68 7.68
C SER A 985 45.12 -19.81 8.15
N GLN A 986 44.75 -18.76 7.40
CA GLN A 986 43.71 -17.79 7.81
C GLN A 986 42.85 -17.32 6.62
N ARG A 987 41.63 -16.85 6.93
CA ARG A 987 40.76 -16.07 6.04
C ARG A 987 40.75 -14.61 6.43
N LEU A 988 40.44 -13.76 5.46
CA LEU A 988 40.32 -12.32 5.67
C LEU A 988 38.85 -11.92 5.82
N LEU A 989 38.52 -11.37 6.99
CA LEU A 989 37.19 -10.86 7.35
C LEU A 989 37.26 -9.34 7.52
N CYS A 990 36.58 -8.60 6.66
CA CYS A 990 36.43 -7.15 6.77
C CYS A 990 35.23 -6.80 7.66
N VAL A 991 35.45 -5.93 8.64
CA VAL A 991 34.41 -5.42 9.55
C VAL A 991 34.47 -3.90 9.56
N CYS A 992 33.32 -3.23 9.42
CA CYS A 992 33.20 -1.78 9.48
C CYS A 992 32.38 -1.36 10.70
N SER A 993 32.92 -0.49 11.55
CA SER A 993 32.17 0.11 12.65
C SER A 993 31.35 1.31 12.18
N GLY A 994 30.26 1.59 12.90
CA GLY A 994 29.49 2.82 12.76
C GLY A 994 30.28 4.08 13.13
N SER A 995 31.46 3.97 13.75
CA SER A 995 32.38 5.08 14.04
C SER A 995 33.39 5.37 12.92
N GLY A 996 33.25 4.74 11.75
CA GLY A 996 34.12 4.97 10.59
C GLY A 996 35.37 4.09 10.53
N SER A 997 35.53 3.14 11.46
CA SER A 997 36.68 2.24 11.52
C SER A 997 36.48 1.04 10.59
N ILE A 998 37.48 0.74 9.76
CA ILE A 998 37.52 -0.44 8.88
C ILE A 998 38.66 -1.32 9.36
N ARG A 999 38.33 -2.56 9.75
CA ARG A 999 39.27 -3.49 10.36
C ARG A 999 39.29 -4.81 9.59
N LEU A 1000 40.49 -5.34 9.45
CA LEU A 1000 40.77 -6.60 8.77
C LEU A 1000 41.15 -7.65 9.81
N LEU A 1001 40.28 -8.64 10.01
CA LEU A 1001 40.50 -9.73 10.95
C LEU A 1001 41.00 -10.97 10.19
N GLY A 1002 42.11 -11.55 10.64
CA GLY A 1002 42.61 -12.84 10.22
C GLY A 1002 41.96 -13.94 11.05
N VAL A 1003 41.09 -14.75 10.43
CA VAL A 1003 40.30 -15.80 11.10
C VAL A 1003 40.85 -17.18 10.75
N GLY A 1004 41.19 -17.98 11.76
CA GLY A 1004 41.64 -19.36 11.59
C GLY A 1004 40.54 -20.29 11.04
N VAL A 1005 40.94 -21.24 10.19
CA VAL A 1005 40.01 -22.17 9.52
C VAL A 1005 39.58 -23.33 10.44
N GLU A 1006 40.44 -23.74 11.37
CA GLU A 1006 40.18 -24.84 12.30
C GLU A 1006 39.41 -24.38 13.55
N LEU A 1007 38.42 -25.18 13.97
CA LEU A 1007 37.48 -24.88 15.07
C LEU A 1007 38.09 -25.01 16.49
N ASN A 1008 39.36 -25.42 16.61
CA ASN A 1008 39.92 -26.00 17.84
C ASN A 1008 40.56 -25.03 18.85
N ASN A 1009 40.48 -23.70 18.68
CA ASN A 1009 40.99 -22.74 19.68
C ASN A 1009 40.27 -21.38 19.66
N ASN A 1010 40.07 -20.79 20.84
CA ASN A 1010 39.45 -19.46 21.00
C ASN A 1010 40.32 -18.31 20.46
N ASP A 1011 41.65 -18.48 20.45
CA ASP A 1011 42.62 -17.44 20.07
C ASP A 1011 42.84 -17.31 18.54
N ASN A 1012 41.96 -17.90 17.73
CA ASN A 1012 42.11 -18.00 16.27
C ASN A 1012 41.73 -16.73 15.48
N VAL A 1013 41.49 -15.58 16.13
CA VAL A 1013 41.15 -14.30 15.46
C VAL A 1013 42.10 -13.18 15.87
N VAL A 1014 42.73 -12.54 14.89
CA VAL A 1014 43.72 -11.45 15.08
C VAL A 1014 43.39 -10.26 14.19
N GLU A 1015 43.42 -9.03 14.71
CA GLU A 1015 43.37 -7.81 13.88
C GLU A 1015 44.71 -7.65 13.13
N LEU A 1016 44.66 -7.73 11.81
CA LEU A 1016 45.83 -7.67 10.93
C LEU A 1016 46.14 -6.23 10.50
N ALA A 1017 45.10 -5.43 10.28
CA ALA A 1017 45.19 -4.03 9.89
C ALA A 1017 43.88 -3.28 10.23
N ARG A 1018 44.01 -1.95 10.38
CA ARG A 1018 42.94 -0.99 10.62
C ARG A 1018 43.18 0.27 9.78
N ILE A 1019 42.11 0.88 9.30
CA ILE A 1019 42.10 2.25 8.75
C ILE A 1019 40.81 2.94 9.21
N ASP A 1020 40.88 4.21 9.56
CA ASP A 1020 39.74 5.00 10.03
C ASP A 1020 39.38 6.09 9.01
N LEU A 1021 38.09 6.17 8.65
CA LEU A 1021 37.54 7.18 7.74
C LEU A 1021 37.00 8.39 8.51
N GLN A 1022 36.63 9.45 7.80
CA GLN A 1022 36.22 10.74 8.40
C GLN A 1022 34.73 10.79 8.82
N GLY A 1023 33.96 9.73 8.61
CA GLY A 1023 32.54 9.66 8.96
C GLY A 1023 32.05 8.23 9.16
N ASP A 1024 30.85 8.10 9.70
CA ASP A 1024 30.22 6.82 10.02
C ASP A 1024 30.10 5.89 8.80
N ILE A 1025 30.17 4.57 9.02
CA ILE A 1025 29.94 3.56 7.99
C ILE A 1025 28.68 2.75 8.30
N PHE A 1026 27.66 2.95 7.45
CA PHE A 1026 26.42 2.18 7.42
C PHE A 1026 26.37 1.20 6.23
N SER A 1027 27.14 1.48 5.17
CA SER A 1027 27.45 0.52 4.10
C SER A 1027 28.08 -0.73 4.67
N SER A 1028 27.67 -1.91 4.20
CA SER A 1028 28.51 -3.09 4.36
C SER A 1028 29.65 -3.06 3.34
N PRO A 1029 30.87 -3.49 3.70
CA PRO A 1029 31.98 -3.57 2.76
C PRO A 1029 31.73 -4.67 1.74
N VAL A 1030 32.42 -4.58 0.60
CA VAL A 1030 32.65 -5.69 -0.33
C VAL A 1030 34.15 -5.86 -0.50
N MET A 1031 34.69 -7.04 -0.16
CA MET A 1031 36.13 -7.31 -0.19
C MET A 1031 36.49 -8.38 -1.22
N ILE A 1032 37.37 -8.06 -2.15
CA ILE A 1032 37.74 -8.94 -3.28
C ILE A 1032 39.24 -8.85 -3.54
N GLY A 1033 39.96 -9.96 -3.40
CA GLY A 1033 41.36 -10.07 -3.79
C GLY A 1033 42.27 -9.00 -3.14
N GLY A 1034 42.03 -8.68 -1.87
CA GLY A 1034 42.80 -7.66 -1.14
C GLY A 1034 42.42 -6.21 -1.46
N ARG A 1035 41.22 -5.96 -1.96
CA ARG A 1035 40.61 -4.61 -1.95
C ARG A 1035 39.27 -4.59 -1.28
N ILE A 1036 39.00 -3.53 -0.52
CA ILE A 1036 37.75 -3.26 0.18
C ILE A 1036 37.09 -2.05 -0.49
N PHE A 1037 35.82 -2.19 -0.83
CA PHE A 1037 34.95 -1.13 -1.33
C PHE A 1037 33.87 -0.85 -0.29
N VAL A 1038 33.61 0.43 0.03
CA VAL A 1038 32.63 0.80 1.07
C VAL A 1038 32.12 2.23 0.88
N GLY A 1039 30.83 2.45 1.15
CA GLY A 1039 30.22 3.78 1.27
C GLY A 1039 30.38 4.37 2.68
N CYS A 1040 30.64 5.68 2.76
CA CYS A 1040 30.88 6.40 4.00
C CYS A 1040 29.92 7.60 4.14
N ARG A 1041 29.73 8.08 5.38
CA ARG A 1041 29.02 9.35 5.66
C ARG A 1041 29.92 10.58 5.65
N ASP A 1042 31.14 10.48 5.11
CA ASP A 1042 31.96 11.64 4.70
C ASP A 1042 31.62 12.13 3.27
N ASP A 1043 30.45 11.73 2.75
CA ASP A 1043 29.96 11.92 1.37
C ASP A 1043 30.75 11.19 0.26
N HIS A 1044 31.55 10.15 0.58
CA HIS A 1044 32.32 9.39 -0.42
C HIS A 1044 32.07 7.87 -0.43
N VAL A 1045 32.40 7.25 -1.57
CA VAL A 1045 32.70 5.82 -1.69
C VAL A 1045 34.21 5.62 -1.83
N HIS A 1046 34.78 4.69 -1.07
CA HIS A 1046 36.23 4.48 -0.96
C HIS A 1046 36.64 3.14 -1.58
N CYS A 1047 37.87 3.10 -2.11
CA CYS A 1047 38.58 1.86 -2.43
C CYS A 1047 39.88 1.80 -1.63
N ILE A 1048 39.98 0.81 -0.74
CA ILE A 1048 41.12 0.59 0.14
C ILE A 1048 41.83 -0.68 -0.29
N HIS A 1049 43.16 -0.63 -0.41
CA HIS A 1049 43.99 -1.79 -0.72
C HIS A 1049 44.63 -2.35 0.55
N VAL A 1050 44.47 -3.65 0.74
CA VAL A 1050 45.19 -4.46 1.72
C VAL A 1050 46.53 -4.88 1.12
N LYS A 1051 47.62 -4.42 1.74
CA LYS A 1051 49.00 -4.56 1.28
C LYS A 1051 49.75 -5.57 2.17
N LEU A 1052 50.22 -6.64 1.53
CA LEU A 1052 50.73 -7.89 2.11
C LEU A 1052 52.26 -8.07 1.91
#